data_AF-A0A7X7NW28-F1
#
_entry.id   AF-A0A7X7NW28-F1
#
_cell.length_a   1.000
_cell.length_b   1.000
_cell.length_c   1.000
_cell.angle_alpha   90.00
_cell.angle_beta   90.00
_cell.angle_gamma   90.00
#
_symmetry.space_group_name_H-M   'P 1'
#
loop_
_entity.id
_entity.type
_entity.pdbx_description
1 polymer ?
#
loop_
_entity_poly.entity_id
_entity_poly.type
_entity_poly.pdbx_seq_one_letter_code
_entity_poly.pdbx_strand_id
1 'polypeptide(L)'
;LAIPLAGVASMYGSVKTVMNANAQVETGNQMSGLGEYENIITAYDDTLVGKTFDVTNFDEVMFDYVFKIDIKVNGKKESVKIRNNIYHGAKIYETVMKATGGKLDETALVKISNDDLEEIKKHLEKTDILKLVQVVAVEYLYGEIENRNLAVDYEEHLTIENLKAIDLKKDIITLFNIVQIINEVEFTGENIEEKVFSLERETVEELFNEVAEIELLEYLLPMAINLALNSNDFKDIIANYGISEDEIVKPSPEELIEDIKNIKEVYLFLKDNDVNSLDEAGELFKDGAFLDLEDEELERFVGVIFDFEIINSNMPLIAAFGHNALEQQEDLKGLISRDEFLENFDEEEIKLVLRLVKVLVINNALNDEVDLETLLTEENIDKVSDIMVNSKIISLFTPKVLDMLFKNVSDFVELEVPDDISYKGEEGKVELEALLHALKTLYKNDFLSSSFDPSTITEEQVLEIAQSLSATITIKHNITAIVQKLINDQEADSITVKNYERDHWTSDEIFYTLMTMKLLSEYDLLTSSNDIKSLTNDQIDELAHNMSLSLTIKDNITPLIDQVVTNLGFDEITIDYPSSHWTEIEISSTVKGLKSIEDFGLLSSPFDISTLTDDRIEILSTDLSLSNTIRDSITPMIKNVMSDQGSKAVIQDYPGSHWTKSEIYHTLRSFRIVTAEDILLDNNSDILAHSMSRSVTVNSITKDLLEEAIEDYDYEIEIVVLENEEYAGEAGELELRSLFRAIKSINNHCLLDPTFEVAVLEDEHIDGISTDLSSSKTIRINLNAVVNNMVGGEGYDFIEPNYDESHWSKDEIYYTISAFKLFDVNV
;
A
#
# COMPACT_ATOMS: atom_id res chain seq x y z
N LEU A 1 -9.70 60.19 9.49
CA LEU A 1 -9.40 61.64 9.25
C LEU A 1 -10.19 62.28 8.11
N ALA A 2 -10.47 61.58 6.99
CA ALA A 2 -11.15 62.16 5.83
C ALA A 2 -12.58 62.67 6.11
N ILE A 3 -13.38 62.03 6.98
CA ILE A 3 -14.75 62.49 7.30
C ILE A 3 -14.74 63.75 8.19
N PRO A 4 -13.94 63.83 9.27
CA PRO A 4 -13.74 65.08 10.01
C PRO A 4 -13.10 66.18 9.15
N LEU A 5 -12.09 65.88 8.33
CA LEU A 5 -11.44 66.85 7.43
C LEU A 5 -12.34 67.26 6.27
N ALA A 6 -13.20 66.39 5.74
CA ALA A 6 -14.21 66.72 4.74
C ALA A 6 -15.37 67.49 5.37
N GLY A 7 -15.73 67.22 6.62
CA GLY A 7 -16.65 68.03 7.41
C GLY A 7 -16.08 69.44 7.65
N VAL A 8 -14.81 69.54 8.03
CA VAL A 8 -14.08 70.80 8.20
C VAL A 8 -13.85 71.51 6.86
N ALA A 9 -13.60 70.80 5.75
CA ALA A 9 -13.40 71.34 4.42
C ALA A 9 -14.72 71.73 3.73
N SER A 10 -15.80 70.99 3.95
CA SER A 10 -17.18 71.31 3.55
C SER A 10 -17.70 72.51 4.32
N MET A 11 -17.43 72.58 5.62
CA MET A 11 -17.69 73.78 6.41
C MET A 11 -16.79 74.93 5.99
N TYR A 12 -15.50 74.72 5.73
CA TYR A 12 -14.63 75.75 5.19
C TYR A 12 -15.10 76.22 3.80
N GLY A 13 -15.60 75.32 2.95
CA GLY A 13 -16.20 75.63 1.65
C GLY A 13 -17.49 76.43 1.79
N SER A 14 -18.39 76.00 2.68
CA SER A 14 -19.67 76.65 2.98
C SER A 14 -19.46 78.00 3.67
N VAL A 15 -18.51 78.08 4.59
CA VAL A 15 -18.06 79.31 5.26
C VAL A 15 -17.30 80.19 4.29
N LYS A 16 -16.54 79.67 3.32
CA LYS A 16 -15.95 80.45 2.23
C LYS A 16 -17.04 80.98 1.31
N THR A 17 -18.14 80.28 1.09
CA THR A 17 -19.32 80.80 0.40
C THR A 17 -20.02 81.89 1.23
N VAL A 18 -20.11 81.75 2.55
CA VAL A 18 -20.65 82.77 3.48
C VAL A 18 -19.71 83.98 3.65
N MET A 19 -18.39 83.76 3.65
CA MET A 19 -17.35 84.78 3.71
C MET A 19 -17.19 85.50 2.35
N ASN A 20 -17.36 84.78 1.24
CA ASN A 20 -17.45 85.38 -0.10
C ASN A 20 -18.79 86.11 -0.29
N ALA A 21 -19.88 85.68 0.36
CA ALA A 21 -21.11 86.46 0.45
C ALA A 21 -20.86 87.75 1.25
N ASN A 22 -20.00 87.71 2.27
CA ASN A 22 -19.48 88.91 2.96
C ASN A 22 -18.59 89.78 2.05
N ALA A 23 -17.80 89.19 1.15
CA ALA A 23 -17.04 89.93 0.13
C ALA A 23 -17.94 90.55 -0.96
N GLN A 24 -19.15 90.01 -1.19
CA GLN A 24 -20.17 90.65 -2.03
C GLN A 24 -20.92 91.79 -1.33
N VAL A 25 -20.72 92.02 -0.03
CA VAL A 25 -21.27 93.21 0.66
C VAL A 25 -20.56 94.49 0.22
N GLU A 26 -19.33 94.42 -0.32
CA GLU A 26 -18.70 95.57 -1.01
C GLU A 26 -19.36 95.91 -2.36
N THR A 27 -20.28 95.08 -2.85
CA THR A 27 -21.10 95.36 -4.04
C THR A 27 -22.60 95.17 -3.78
N GLY A 28 -23.10 95.85 -2.74
CA GLY A 28 -24.42 96.51 -2.83
C GLY A 28 -25.67 95.65 -2.94
N ASN A 29 -25.72 94.44 -2.37
CA ASN A 29 -26.99 93.76 -2.10
C ASN A 29 -27.05 93.29 -0.64
N GLN A 30 -27.96 93.88 0.12
CA GLN A 30 -28.15 93.64 1.56
C GLN A 30 -28.80 92.28 1.83
N MET A 31 -28.12 91.39 2.58
CA MET A 31 -28.82 90.43 3.44
C MET A 31 -29.35 91.21 4.65
N SER A 32 -30.67 91.29 4.78
CA SER A 32 -31.40 92.19 5.69
C SER A 32 -31.33 91.84 7.19
N GLY A 33 -30.30 91.12 7.66
CA GLY A 33 -30.12 90.73 9.06
C GLY A 33 -28.77 91.11 9.69
N LEU A 34 -27.73 91.39 8.89
CA LEU A 34 -26.38 91.71 9.40
C LEU A 34 -26.15 93.21 9.65
N GLY A 35 -26.93 94.09 9.02
CA GLY A 35 -26.78 95.54 9.15
C GLY A 35 -27.19 96.12 10.51
N GLU A 36 -28.02 95.44 11.30
CA GLU A 36 -28.32 95.85 12.68
C GLU A 36 -27.17 95.51 13.63
N TYR A 37 -26.37 94.49 13.30
CA TYR A 37 -25.27 93.98 14.12
C TYR A 37 -24.05 94.92 14.10
N GLU A 38 -23.66 95.43 12.93
CA GLU A 38 -22.63 96.47 12.81
C GLU A 38 -23.02 97.75 13.55
N ASN A 39 -24.29 98.17 13.42
CA ASN A 39 -24.78 99.38 14.07
C ASN A 39 -24.75 99.29 15.61
N ILE A 40 -24.97 98.11 16.20
CA ILE A 40 -24.91 97.90 17.66
C ILE A 40 -23.46 97.95 18.17
N ILE A 41 -22.51 97.37 17.43
CA ILE A 41 -21.08 97.40 17.78
C ILE A 41 -20.52 98.81 17.67
N THR A 42 -20.80 99.51 16.56
CA THR A 42 -20.38 100.90 16.39
C THR A 42 -21.02 101.81 17.43
N ALA A 43 -22.29 101.58 17.80
CA ALA A 43 -22.95 102.33 18.86
C ALA A 43 -22.38 102.04 20.26
N TYR A 44 -21.96 100.81 20.57
CA TYR A 44 -21.32 100.45 21.83
C TYR A 44 -19.92 101.08 21.98
N ASP A 45 -19.09 100.97 20.94
CA ASP A 45 -17.75 101.59 20.89
C ASP A 45 -17.83 103.11 21.03
N ASP A 46 -18.94 103.72 20.61
CA ASP A 46 -19.17 105.15 20.79
C ASP A 46 -19.67 105.58 22.18
N THR A 47 -20.10 104.64 23.02
CA THR A 47 -20.55 104.93 24.39
C THR A 47 -19.40 105.29 25.34
N LEU A 48 -19.72 106.06 26.37
CA LEU A 48 -18.78 106.43 27.42
C LEU A 48 -18.22 105.20 28.16
N VAL A 49 -18.98 104.09 28.22
CA VAL A 49 -18.54 102.83 28.85
C VAL A 49 -17.54 102.09 27.96
N GLY A 50 -17.83 101.95 26.66
CA GLY A 50 -16.92 101.34 25.68
C GLY A 50 -15.57 102.07 25.57
N LYS A 51 -15.60 103.41 25.55
CA LYS A 51 -14.38 104.26 25.50
C LYS A 51 -13.55 104.28 26.77
N THR A 52 -14.11 103.90 27.93
CA THR A 52 -13.44 104.03 29.24
C THR A 52 -12.94 102.69 29.79
N PHE A 53 -13.63 101.58 29.49
CA PHE A 53 -13.32 100.27 30.05
C PHE A 53 -12.55 99.34 29.11
N ASP A 54 -12.33 99.74 27.85
CA ASP A 54 -11.61 98.97 26.81
C ASP A 54 -11.88 97.46 26.96
N VAL A 55 -13.16 97.10 26.80
CA VAL A 55 -13.61 95.71 26.91
C VAL A 55 -13.07 94.99 25.69
N THR A 56 -11.83 94.52 25.81
CA THR A 56 -11.18 93.63 24.87
C THR A 56 -12.15 92.47 24.62
N ASN A 57 -12.56 92.31 23.36
CA ASN A 57 -13.39 91.22 22.84
C ASN A 57 -14.93 91.38 22.96
N PHE A 58 -15.48 92.60 23.07
CA PHE A 58 -16.94 92.81 23.05
C PHE A 58 -17.60 92.35 21.73
N ASP A 59 -16.93 92.56 20.60
CA ASP A 59 -17.33 92.06 19.28
C ASP A 59 -17.38 90.53 19.25
N GLU A 60 -16.43 89.85 19.90
CA GLU A 60 -16.40 88.39 20.05
C GLU A 60 -17.55 87.87 20.91
N VAL A 61 -17.79 88.51 22.07
CA VAL A 61 -18.87 88.11 23.00
C VAL A 61 -20.24 88.23 22.33
N MET A 62 -20.48 89.31 21.58
CA MET A 62 -21.73 89.49 20.82
C MET A 62 -21.84 88.50 19.66
N PHE A 63 -20.73 88.19 18.98
CA PHE A 63 -20.78 87.35 17.78
C PHE A 63 -21.07 85.92 18.18
N ASP A 64 -20.42 85.45 19.24
CA ASP A 64 -20.67 84.14 19.84
C ASP A 64 -22.05 84.04 20.49
N TYR A 65 -22.68 85.17 20.88
CA TYR A 65 -24.06 85.16 21.38
C TYR A 65 -25.10 85.01 20.25
N VAL A 66 -24.86 85.65 19.10
CA VAL A 66 -25.77 85.65 17.93
C VAL A 66 -25.54 84.44 17.02
N PHE A 67 -24.28 84.08 16.77
CA PHE A 67 -23.84 82.99 15.88
C PHE A 67 -23.31 81.82 16.69
N LYS A 68 -24.19 81.28 17.55
CA LYS A 68 -23.99 80.00 18.23
C LYS A 68 -24.95 78.95 17.69
N ILE A 69 -24.49 77.70 17.67
CA ILE A 69 -25.35 76.56 17.39
C ILE A 69 -25.53 75.81 18.70
N ASP A 70 -26.77 75.86 19.21
CA ASP A 70 -27.15 75.08 20.37
C ASP A 70 -27.39 73.63 19.92
N ILE A 71 -26.57 72.71 20.40
CA ILE A 71 -26.68 71.27 20.16
C ILE A 71 -27.06 70.55 21.45
N LYS A 72 -27.60 69.34 21.31
CA LYS A 72 -27.89 68.47 22.46
C LYS A 72 -26.99 67.23 22.37
N VAL A 73 -26.06 67.12 23.30
CA VAL A 73 -25.12 66.00 23.43
C VAL A 73 -25.29 65.41 24.82
N ASN A 74 -25.43 64.09 24.95
CA ASN A 74 -25.63 63.39 26.23
C ASN A 74 -26.73 63.99 27.11
N GLY A 75 -27.86 64.36 26.49
CA GLY A 75 -29.01 64.96 27.18
C GLY A 75 -28.83 66.43 27.61
N LYS A 76 -27.62 66.99 27.51
CA LYS A 76 -27.29 68.37 27.90
C LYS A 76 -27.28 69.29 26.71
N LYS A 77 -27.73 70.54 26.93
CA LYS A 77 -27.70 71.60 25.92
C LYS A 77 -26.33 72.27 25.95
N GLU A 78 -25.58 72.18 24.86
CA GLU A 78 -24.29 72.84 24.68
C GLU A 78 -24.35 73.85 23.54
N SER A 79 -23.54 74.90 23.62
CA SER A 79 -23.55 76.01 22.65
C SER A 79 -22.20 76.07 21.95
N VAL A 80 -22.15 75.70 20.66
CA VAL A 80 -20.95 75.78 19.82
C VAL A 80 -20.79 77.21 19.29
N LYS A 81 -19.69 77.85 19.66
CA LYS A 81 -19.35 79.23 19.29
C LYS A 81 -18.62 79.29 17.95
N ILE A 82 -19.29 79.68 16.87
CA ILE A 82 -18.82 79.43 15.50
C ILE A 82 -17.48 80.12 15.20
N ARG A 83 -17.22 81.35 15.70
CA ARG A 83 -16.01 82.12 15.36
C ARG A 83 -14.72 81.50 15.90
N ASN A 84 -14.68 81.18 17.19
CA ASN A 84 -13.51 80.56 17.82
C ASN A 84 -13.19 79.19 17.19
N ASN A 85 -14.24 78.44 16.86
CA ASN A 85 -14.16 77.15 16.19
C ASN A 85 -13.60 77.24 14.77
N ILE A 86 -14.03 78.24 13.97
CA ILE A 86 -13.49 78.49 12.63
C ILE A 86 -12.01 78.87 12.70
N TYR A 87 -11.62 79.73 13.65
CA TYR A 87 -10.22 80.14 13.79
C TYR A 87 -9.30 78.94 14.06
N HIS A 88 -9.65 78.12 15.05
CA HIS A 88 -8.86 76.93 15.39
C HIS A 88 -8.94 75.85 14.30
N GLY A 89 -10.10 75.64 13.66
CA GLY A 89 -10.24 74.74 12.52
C GLY A 89 -9.41 75.17 11.30
N ALA A 90 -9.35 76.46 10.99
CA ALA A 90 -8.51 77.00 9.93
C ALA A 90 -7.02 76.83 10.24
N LYS A 91 -6.62 76.93 11.51
CA LYS A 91 -5.24 76.65 11.94
C LYS A 91 -4.86 75.18 11.81
N ILE A 92 -5.75 74.27 12.20
CA ILE A 92 -5.55 72.82 11.95
C ILE A 92 -5.37 72.57 10.45
N TYR A 93 -6.26 73.11 9.61
CA TYR A 93 -6.17 72.95 8.16
C TYR A 93 -4.88 73.55 7.58
N GLU A 94 -4.47 74.73 8.04
CA GLU A 94 -3.22 75.38 7.62
C GLU A 94 -2.01 74.51 7.95
N THR A 95 -1.93 73.97 9.17
CA THR A 95 -0.84 73.07 9.60
C THR A 95 -0.81 71.79 8.76
N VAL A 96 -1.97 71.14 8.55
CA VAL A 96 -2.06 69.91 7.73
C VAL A 96 -1.67 70.18 6.28
N MET A 97 -2.18 71.25 5.67
CA MET A 97 -1.86 71.58 4.27
C MET A 97 -0.40 71.95 4.09
N LYS A 98 0.22 72.57 5.10
CA LYS A 98 1.65 72.88 5.11
C LYS A 98 2.49 71.60 5.20
N ALA A 99 2.15 70.70 6.13
CA ALA A 99 2.85 69.43 6.32
C ALA A 99 2.76 68.52 5.08
N THR A 100 1.61 68.50 4.42
CA THR A 100 1.33 67.63 3.26
C THR A 100 1.74 68.22 1.91
N GLY A 101 2.36 69.39 1.87
CA GLY A 101 2.77 70.04 0.61
C GLY A 101 1.60 70.53 -0.24
N GLY A 102 0.44 70.78 0.37
CA GLY A 102 -0.73 71.32 -0.29
C GLY A 102 -1.68 70.27 -0.90
N LYS A 103 -1.44 68.98 -0.69
CA LYS A 103 -2.29 67.89 -1.18
C LYS A 103 -2.59 66.89 -0.07
N LEU A 104 -3.87 66.64 0.16
CA LEU A 104 -4.34 65.55 1.00
C LEU A 104 -4.46 64.29 0.11
N ASP A 105 -3.42 63.47 0.10
CA ASP A 105 -3.38 62.15 -0.52
C ASP A 105 -3.21 61.06 0.54
N GLU A 106 -3.12 59.80 0.13
CA GLU A 106 -2.95 58.63 1.02
C GLU A 106 -1.67 58.70 1.86
N THR A 107 -0.66 59.44 1.41
CA THR A 107 0.61 59.62 2.14
C THR A 107 0.57 60.79 3.13
N ALA A 108 -0.55 61.51 3.23
CA ALA A 108 -0.69 62.71 4.04
C ALA A 108 -0.39 62.45 5.52
N LEU A 109 -0.76 61.29 6.06
CA LEU A 109 -0.60 60.96 7.48
C LEU A 109 0.87 60.83 7.88
N VAL A 110 1.68 60.22 7.02
CA VAL A 110 3.12 59.97 7.26
C VAL A 110 3.99 61.20 7.00
N LYS A 111 3.41 62.24 6.37
CA LYS A 111 4.06 63.54 6.12
C LYS A 111 3.90 64.52 7.28
N ILE A 112 3.03 64.24 8.25
CA ILE A 112 2.79 65.12 9.40
C ILE A 112 3.80 64.77 10.49
N SER A 113 4.67 65.73 10.80
CA SER A 113 5.67 65.55 11.86
C SER A 113 5.02 65.53 13.26
N ASN A 114 5.73 64.95 14.25
CA ASN A 114 5.26 64.95 15.64
C ASN A 114 5.05 66.38 16.19
N ASP A 115 5.87 67.34 15.76
CA ASP A 115 5.71 68.76 16.11
C ASP A 115 4.42 69.37 15.50
N ASP A 116 4.10 69.02 14.25
CA ASP A 116 2.87 69.46 13.59
C ASP A 116 1.63 68.81 14.24
N LEU A 117 1.71 67.55 14.66
CA LEU A 117 0.65 66.86 15.40
C LEU A 117 0.35 67.55 16.74
N GLU A 118 1.37 67.96 17.50
CA GLU A 118 1.17 68.68 18.76
C GLU A 118 0.52 70.05 18.57
N GLU A 119 0.89 70.79 17.51
CA GLU A 119 0.23 72.06 17.20
C GLU A 119 -1.23 71.85 16.73
N ILE A 120 -1.50 70.77 15.98
CA ILE A 120 -2.87 70.37 15.64
C ILE A 120 -3.68 70.03 16.90
N LYS A 121 -3.12 69.21 17.81
CA LYS A 121 -3.77 68.80 19.08
C LYS A 121 -4.13 70.00 19.95
N LYS A 122 -3.21 70.95 20.12
CA LYS A 122 -3.45 72.21 20.86
C LYS A 122 -4.58 73.06 20.27
N HIS A 123 -4.76 73.04 18.96
CA HIS A 123 -5.89 73.71 18.31
C HIS A 123 -7.18 72.89 18.38
N LEU A 124 -7.08 71.56 18.28
CA LEU A 124 -8.19 70.62 18.45
C LEU A 124 -8.80 70.72 19.85
N GLU A 125 -7.97 70.94 20.87
CA GLU A 125 -8.43 71.09 22.25
C GLU A 125 -9.30 72.33 22.48
N LYS A 126 -9.14 73.36 21.65
CA LYS A 126 -9.83 74.65 21.76
C LYS A 126 -11.05 74.76 20.85
N THR A 127 -11.43 73.67 20.18
CA THR A 127 -12.59 73.61 19.30
C THR A 127 -13.65 72.65 19.85
N ASP A 128 -14.90 73.10 19.84
CA ASP A 128 -16.13 72.35 20.09
C ASP A 128 -16.84 71.95 18.79
N ILE A 129 -16.29 72.31 17.61
CA ILE A 129 -16.94 72.08 16.31
C ILE A 129 -17.19 70.61 16.04
N LEU A 130 -16.34 69.73 16.59
CA LEU A 130 -16.47 68.28 16.46
C LEU A 130 -17.78 67.76 17.04
N LYS A 131 -18.32 68.39 18.09
CA LYS A 131 -19.62 68.02 18.66
C LYS A 131 -20.76 68.33 17.70
N LEU A 132 -20.66 69.43 16.93
CA LEU A 132 -21.62 69.74 15.87
C LEU A 132 -21.49 68.78 14.70
N VAL A 133 -20.25 68.49 14.27
CA VAL A 133 -19.95 67.48 13.24
C VAL A 133 -20.55 66.14 13.64
N GLN A 134 -20.36 65.71 14.89
CA GLN A 134 -20.87 64.47 15.43
C GLN A 134 -22.38 64.37 15.29
N VAL A 135 -23.13 65.37 15.75
CA VAL A 135 -24.60 65.31 15.70
C VAL A 135 -25.10 65.16 14.27
N VAL A 136 -24.53 65.89 13.31
CA VAL A 136 -24.91 65.80 11.88
C VAL A 136 -24.47 64.47 11.27
N ALA A 137 -23.25 64.01 11.59
CA ALA A 137 -22.71 62.75 11.08
C ALA A 137 -23.49 61.55 11.61
N VAL A 138 -23.89 61.56 12.89
CA VAL A 138 -24.70 60.51 13.50
C VAL A 138 -26.09 60.46 12.88
N GLU A 139 -26.72 61.61 12.59
CA GLU A 139 -28.01 61.61 11.88
C GLU A 139 -27.93 60.98 10.50
N TYR A 140 -26.87 61.29 9.74
CA TYR A 140 -26.65 60.67 8.43
C TYR A 140 -26.32 59.17 8.55
N LEU A 141 -25.39 58.82 9.45
CA LEU A 141 -24.96 57.44 9.67
C LEU A 141 -26.12 56.56 10.15
N TYR A 142 -26.92 57.03 11.12
CA TYR A 142 -28.08 56.30 11.58
C TYR A 142 -29.15 56.13 10.49
N GLY A 143 -29.32 57.14 9.63
CA GLY A 143 -30.14 57.01 8.42
C GLY A 143 -29.65 55.90 7.49
N GLU A 144 -28.34 55.75 7.28
CA GLU A 144 -27.79 54.62 6.51
C GLU A 144 -27.95 53.28 7.23
N ILE A 145 -27.79 53.23 8.55
CA ILE A 145 -28.02 52.04 9.38
C ILE A 145 -29.44 51.52 9.20
N GLU A 146 -30.45 52.41 9.29
CA GLU A 146 -31.85 52.05 9.09
C GLU A 146 -32.13 51.65 7.62
N ASN A 147 -31.64 52.43 6.65
CA ASN A 147 -31.91 52.19 5.23
C ASN A 147 -31.34 50.86 4.72
N ARG A 148 -30.17 50.44 5.23
CA ARG A 148 -29.47 49.22 4.83
C ARG A 148 -29.63 48.07 5.83
N ASN A 149 -30.40 48.28 6.90
CA ASN A 149 -30.63 47.30 7.95
C ASN A 149 -29.32 46.79 8.59
N LEU A 150 -28.42 47.70 8.95
CA LEU A 150 -27.09 47.37 9.50
C LEU A 150 -27.08 47.18 11.02
N ALA A 151 -28.19 47.42 11.70
CA ALA A 151 -28.32 47.24 13.15
C ALA A 151 -28.77 45.83 13.57
N VAL A 152 -29.04 44.94 12.62
CA VAL A 152 -29.59 43.60 12.91
C VAL A 152 -28.67 42.84 13.86
N ASP A 153 -29.24 42.35 14.96
CA ASP A 153 -28.59 41.67 16.09
C ASP A 153 -27.67 42.56 16.97
N TYR A 154 -27.64 43.86 16.69
CA TYR A 154 -26.90 44.88 17.44
C TYR A 154 -27.79 46.08 17.81
N GLU A 155 -29.11 45.93 17.81
CA GLU A 155 -30.06 47.03 17.94
C GLU A 155 -29.95 47.78 19.27
N GLU A 156 -29.55 47.08 20.33
CA GLU A 156 -29.32 47.68 21.66
C GLU A 156 -28.01 48.48 21.71
N HIS A 157 -27.04 48.17 20.84
CA HIS A 157 -25.73 48.82 20.78
C HIS A 157 -25.71 49.97 19.76
N LEU A 158 -26.20 49.75 18.54
CA LEU A 158 -26.25 50.73 17.43
C LEU A 158 -27.45 51.67 17.55
N THR A 159 -27.50 52.46 18.62
CA THR A 159 -28.56 53.47 18.87
C THR A 159 -28.09 54.89 18.57
N ILE A 160 -29.03 55.80 18.26
CA ILE A 160 -28.71 57.24 18.12
C ILE A 160 -28.07 57.79 19.40
N GLU A 161 -28.51 57.34 20.59
CA GLU A 161 -27.94 57.79 21.85
C GLU A 161 -26.48 57.37 22.02
N ASN A 162 -26.15 56.10 21.74
CA ASN A 162 -24.79 55.58 21.88
C ASN A 162 -23.84 56.24 20.86
N LEU A 163 -24.27 56.38 19.60
CA LEU A 163 -23.48 57.07 18.56
C LEU A 163 -23.22 58.56 18.90
N LYS A 164 -24.17 59.23 19.57
CA LYS A 164 -24.00 60.60 20.07
C LYS A 164 -23.11 60.69 21.32
N ALA A 165 -22.87 59.57 21.98
CA ALA A 165 -22.06 59.51 23.19
C ALA A 165 -20.56 59.33 22.90
N ILE A 166 -20.18 58.83 21.71
CA ILE A 166 -18.80 58.62 21.26
C ILE A 166 -17.94 59.87 21.49
N ASP A 167 -16.78 59.73 22.10
CA ASP A 167 -15.82 60.84 22.21
C ASP A 167 -14.95 60.94 20.96
N LEU A 168 -15.50 61.53 19.89
CA LEU A 168 -14.76 61.74 18.63
C LEU A 168 -13.45 62.52 18.81
N LYS A 169 -13.35 63.35 19.87
CA LYS A 169 -12.12 64.08 20.14
C LYS A 169 -11.05 63.13 20.69
N LYS A 170 -11.41 62.22 21.59
CA LYS A 170 -10.53 61.15 22.06
C LYS A 170 -10.05 60.31 20.88
N ASP A 171 -10.96 59.84 20.03
CA ASP A 171 -10.60 59.02 18.85
C ASP A 171 -9.63 59.74 17.89
N ILE A 172 -9.83 61.04 17.64
CA ILE A 172 -8.90 61.82 16.81
C ILE A 172 -7.52 61.94 17.48
N ILE A 173 -7.46 62.04 18.81
CA ILE A 173 -6.19 62.05 19.55
C ILE A 173 -5.51 60.68 19.49
N THR A 174 -6.25 59.59 19.67
CA THR A 174 -5.74 58.21 19.50
C THR A 174 -5.18 58.00 18.09
N LEU A 175 -5.86 58.50 17.05
CA LEU A 175 -5.33 58.51 15.68
C LEU A 175 -4.01 59.31 15.54
N PHE A 176 -3.81 60.38 16.32
CA PHE A 176 -2.52 61.08 16.33
C PHE A 176 -1.43 60.27 17.03
N ASN A 177 -1.75 59.58 18.13
CA ASN A 177 -0.81 58.69 18.80
C ASN A 177 -0.37 57.55 17.86
N ILE A 178 -1.31 56.96 17.12
CA ILE A 178 -1.03 55.97 16.06
C ILE A 178 -0.04 56.52 15.02
N VAL A 179 -0.26 57.75 14.52
CA VAL A 179 0.66 58.38 13.58
C VAL A 179 2.02 58.65 14.23
N GLN A 180 2.08 58.99 15.53
CA GLN A 180 3.34 59.16 16.25
C GLN A 180 4.12 57.85 16.33
N ILE A 181 3.47 56.73 16.68
CA ILE A 181 4.07 55.38 16.71
C ILE A 181 4.65 55.03 15.33
N ILE A 182 3.89 55.28 14.26
CA ILE A 182 4.35 55.06 12.89
C ILE A 182 5.55 55.96 12.57
N ASN A 183 5.53 57.24 12.95
CA ASN A 183 6.61 58.19 12.69
C ASN A 183 7.93 57.89 13.44
N GLU A 184 7.93 57.04 14.47
CA GLU A 184 9.17 56.58 15.13
C GLU A 184 10.06 55.77 14.18
N VAL A 185 9.46 55.18 13.15
CA VAL A 185 10.14 54.52 12.05
C VAL A 185 10.40 55.55 10.95
N GLU A 186 11.64 55.72 10.50
CA GLU A 186 11.97 56.69 9.44
C GLU A 186 11.33 56.29 8.09
N PHE A 187 10.10 56.75 7.85
CA PHE A 187 9.41 56.66 6.56
C PHE A 187 10.01 57.64 5.54
N THR A 188 11.28 57.44 5.16
CA THR A 188 11.94 58.16 4.06
C THR A 188 11.67 57.48 2.69
N GLY A 189 10.64 57.90 1.95
CA GLY A 189 10.36 57.35 0.61
C GLY A 189 8.88 57.46 0.19
N GLU A 190 8.59 57.20 -1.10
CA GLU A 190 7.25 57.33 -1.70
C GLU A 190 6.36 56.07 -1.53
N ASN A 191 6.90 54.90 -1.16
CA ASN A 191 6.15 53.65 -0.99
C ASN A 191 5.91 53.34 0.51
N ILE A 192 4.68 53.52 0.96
CA ILE A 192 4.26 53.22 2.34
C ILE A 192 4.09 51.71 2.55
N GLU A 193 3.60 50.99 1.54
CA GLU A 193 3.27 49.56 1.62
C GLU A 193 4.49 48.67 1.94
N GLU A 194 5.65 48.90 1.29
CA GLU A 194 6.91 48.18 1.57
C GLU A 194 7.47 48.45 2.97
N LYS A 195 7.12 49.58 3.58
CA LYS A 195 7.64 49.99 4.89
C LYS A 195 6.75 49.59 6.05
N VAL A 196 5.48 49.27 5.79
CA VAL A 196 4.58 48.71 6.80
C VAL A 196 5.14 47.39 7.35
N PHE A 197 5.85 46.60 6.53
CA PHE A 197 6.52 45.35 6.95
C PHE A 197 7.86 45.54 7.67
N SER A 198 8.37 46.78 7.77
CA SER A 198 9.61 47.08 8.51
C SER A 198 9.38 47.38 10.00
N LEU A 199 8.13 47.38 10.47
CA LEU A 199 7.82 47.65 11.87
C LEU A 199 8.35 46.53 12.76
N GLU A 200 8.98 46.91 13.87
CA GLU A 200 9.45 45.97 14.88
C GLU A 200 8.32 45.44 15.75
N ARG A 201 8.53 44.27 16.37
CA ARG A 201 7.51 43.57 17.17
C ARG A 201 6.87 44.48 18.22
N GLU A 202 7.70 45.18 19.00
CA GLU A 202 7.23 46.10 20.05
C GLU A 202 6.36 47.23 19.47
N THR A 203 6.75 47.79 18.31
CA THR A 203 6.02 48.86 17.62
C THR A 203 4.66 48.37 17.08
N VAL A 204 4.60 47.13 16.58
CA VAL A 204 3.36 46.53 16.07
C VAL A 204 2.38 46.25 17.21
N GLU A 205 2.88 45.72 18.33
CA GLU A 205 2.07 45.50 19.53
C GLU A 205 1.50 46.83 20.05
N GLU A 206 2.32 47.87 20.16
CA GLU A 206 1.88 49.20 20.59
C GLU A 206 0.84 49.79 19.61
N LEU A 207 1.10 49.67 18.30
CA LEU A 207 0.22 50.17 17.25
C LEU A 207 -1.19 49.56 17.33
N PHE A 208 -1.31 48.23 17.35
CA PHE A 208 -2.63 47.58 17.35
C PHE A 208 -3.36 47.72 18.70
N ASN A 209 -2.63 47.83 19.82
CA ASN A 209 -3.24 48.18 21.09
C ASN A 209 -3.86 49.59 21.05
N GLU A 210 -3.16 50.57 20.48
CA GLU A 210 -3.68 51.94 20.35
C GLU A 210 -4.84 52.01 19.34
N VAL A 211 -4.80 51.25 18.23
CA VAL A 211 -5.92 51.14 17.28
C VAL A 211 -7.18 50.63 17.96
N ALA A 212 -7.05 49.62 18.84
CA ALA A 212 -8.18 49.06 19.58
C ALA A 212 -8.78 50.03 20.61
N GLU A 213 -8.12 51.14 20.96
CA GLU A 213 -8.69 52.17 21.85
C GLU A 213 -9.67 53.13 21.16
N ILE A 214 -9.78 53.07 19.82
CA ILE A 214 -10.69 53.90 19.02
C ILE A 214 -12.13 53.45 19.26
N GLU A 215 -12.92 54.27 19.97
CA GLU A 215 -14.30 53.96 20.36
C GLU A 215 -15.22 53.80 19.15
N LEU A 216 -14.99 54.56 18.08
CA LEU A 216 -15.77 54.44 16.85
C LEU A 216 -15.73 53.02 16.22
N LEU A 217 -14.68 52.24 16.45
CA LEU A 217 -14.57 50.88 15.91
C LEU A 217 -15.62 49.94 16.51
N GLU A 218 -16.01 50.14 17.78
CA GLU A 218 -17.06 49.35 18.46
C GLU A 218 -18.39 49.40 17.69
N TYR A 219 -18.63 50.49 16.94
CA TYR A 219 -19.84 50.65 16.14
C TYR A 219 -19.61 50.30 14.66
N LEU A 220 -18.44 50.64 14.11
CA LEU A 220 -18.14 50.39 12.69
C LEU A 220 -18.00 48.90 12.36
N LEU A 221 -17.41 48.10 13.25
CA LEU A 221 -17.16 46.67 13.00
C LEU A 221 -18.47 45.87 12.91
N PRO A 222 -19.43 45.98 13.86
CA PRO A 222 -20.75 45.37 13.70
C PRO A 222 -21.47 45.75 12.40
N MET A 223 -21.39 47.03 12.01
CA MET A 223 -21.97 47.51 10.75
C MET A 223 -21.28 46.88 9.53
N ALA A 224 -19.96 46.71 9.56
CA ALA A 224 -19.19 46.10 8.48
C ALA A 224 -19.57 44.62 8.29
N ILE A 225 -19.79 43.87 9.38
CA ILE A 225 -20.28 42.48 9.32
C ILE A 225 -21.64 42.44 8.67
N ASN A 226 -22.60 43.23 9.14
CA ASN A 226 -23.94 43.26 8.55
C ASN A 226 -23.92 43.73 7.09
N LEU A 227 -22.99 44.61 6.71
CA LEU A 227 -22.81 45.01 5.31
C LEU A 227 -22.31 43.83 4.47
N ALA A 228 -21.32 43.07 4.96
CA ALA A 228 -20.77 41.90 4.29
C ALA A 228 -21.81 40.79 4.14
N LEU A 229 -22.54 40.45 5.22
CA LEU A 229 -23.61 39.45 5.21
C LEU A 229 -24.78 39.85 4.29
N ASN A 230 -25.02 41.15 4.09
CA ASN A 230 -26.05 41.63 3.18
C ASN A 230 -25.62 41.65 1.71
N SER A 231 -24.34 41.44 1.40
CA SER A 231 -23.84 41.36 0.03
C SER A 231 -24.41 40.15 -0.71
N ASN A 232 -24.59 40.28 -2.02
CA ASN A 232 -25.08 39.17 -2.84
C ASN A 232 -24.09 38.00 -2.84
N ASP A 233 -22.78 38.30 -2.87
CA ASP A 233 -21.73 37.28 -2.91
C ASP A 233 -21.78 36.38 -1.67
N PHE A 234 -21.96 36.98 -0.47
CA PHE A 234 -22.04 36.20 0.76
C PHE A 234 -23.35 35.42 0.87
N LYS A 235 -24.47 35.99 0.40
CA LYS A 235 -25.76 35.29 0.33
C LYS A 235 -25.73 34.10 -0.63
N ASP A 236 -25.06 34.25 -1.77
CA ASP A 236 -24.87 33.17 -2.72
C ASP A 236 -24.00 32.05 -2.12
N ILE A 237 -22.94 32.39 -1.36
CA ILE A 237 -22.13 31.41 -0.62
C ILE A 237 -23.00 30.64 0.39
N ILE A 238 -23.73 31.33 1.27
CA ILE A 238 -24.61 30.69 2.27
C ILE A 238 -25.60 29.74 1.59
N ALA A 239 -26.26 30.20 0.52
CA ALA A 239 -27.26 29.43 -0.20
C ALA A 239 -26.66 28.20 -0.91
N ASN A 240 -25.48 28.35 -1.54
CA ASN A 240 -24.82 27.26 -2.26
C ASN A 240 -24.39 26.10 -1.36
N TYR A 241 -24.02 26.39 -0.11
CA TYR A 241 -23.59 25.38 0.86
C TYR A 241 -24.70 24.92 1.81
N GLY A 242 -25.95 25.33 1.57
CA GLY A 242 -27.10 24.87 2.38
C GLY A 242 -26.96 25.21 3.87
N ILE A 243 -26.39 26.38 4.15
CA ILE A 243 -26.21 26.94 5.48
C ILE A 243 -27.41 27.86 5.73
N SER A 244 -27.98 27.84 6.92
CA SER A 244 -29.06 28.76 7.26
C SER A 244 -28.50 30.07 7.83
N GLU A 245 -29.15 31.21 7.56
CA GLU A 245 -28.68 32.51 8.06
C GLU A 245 -28.60 32.58 9.59
N ASP A 246 -29.36 31.75 10.30
CA ASP A 246 -29.35 31.61 11.76
C ASP A 246 -28.19 30.76 12.32
N GLU A 247 -27.43 30.06 11.47
CA GLU A 247 -26.18 29.37 11.85
C GLU A 247 -24.98 30.34 11.93
N ILE A 248 -25.13 31.58 11.44
CA ILE A 248 -24.07 32.59 11.48
C ILE A 248 -24.09 33.29 12.83
N VAL A 249 -23.02 33.09 13.58
CA VAL A 249 -22.82 33.73 14.88
C VAL A 249 -22.13 35.07 14.64
N LYS A 250 -22.78 36.15 15.07
CA LYS A 250 -22.22 37.51 15.00
C LYS A 250 -21.51 37.81 16.33
N PRO A 251 -20.18 38.03 16.34
CA PRO A 251 -19.47 38.38 17.57
C PRO A 251 -19.97 39.70 18.14
N SER A 252 -19.85 39.86 19.45
CA SER A 252 -20.11 41.12 20.14
C SER A 252 -19.15 42.23 19.70
N PRO A 253 -19.51 43.51 19.86
CA PRO A 253 -18.61 44.63 19.59
C PRO A 253 -17.25 44.49 20.29
N GLU A 254 -17.23 44.03 21.54
CA GLU A 254 -16.00 43.83 22.31
C GLU A 254 -15.11 42.72 21.73
N GLU A 255 -15.69 41.62 21.29
CA GLU A 255 -14.97 40.53 20.61
C GLU A 255 -14.36 41.00 19.29
N LEU A 256 -15.08 41.82 18.50
CA LEU A 256 -14.55 42.39 17.25
C LEU A 256 -13.40 43.37 17.49
N ILE A 257 -13.39 44.08 18.61
CA ILE A 257 -12.24 44.92 18.99
C ILE A 257 -11.03 44.05 19.35
N GLU A 258 -11.25 42.89 19.99
CA GLU A 258 -10.16 41.95 20.23
C GLU A 258 -9.62 41.36 18.92
N ASP A 259 -10.48 41.06 17.95
CA ASP A 259 -10.08 40.66 16.59
C ASP A 259 -9.16 41.70 15.93
N ILE A 260 -9.43 43.01 16.12
CA ILE A 260 -8.54 44.07 15.65
C ILE A 260 -7.17 44.01 16.31
N LYS A 261 -7.08 43.64 17.59
CA LYS A 261 -5.78 43.43 18.24
C LYS A 261 -5.08 42.20 17.67
N ASN A 262 -5.81 41.13 17.34
CA ASN A 262 -5.25 39.88 16.82
C ASN A 262 -4.65 40.02 15.42
N ILE A 263 -4.96 41.08 14.67
CA ILE A 263 -4.25 41.43 13.42
C ILE A 263 -2.73 41.54 13.64
N LYS A 264 -2.28 41.94 14.85
CA LYS A 264 -0.85 41.97 15.18
C LYS A 264 -0.21 40.58 15.06
N GLU A 265 -0.92 39.51 15.44
CA GLU A 265 -0.40 38.15 15.39
C GLU A 265 -0.26 37.67 13.95
N VAL A 266 -1.18 38.07 13.06
CA VAL A 266 -1.05 37.87 11.60
C VAL A 266 0.20 38.56 11.08
N TYR A 267 0.41 39.83 11.45
CA TYR A 267 1.60 40.57 11.03
C TYR A 267 2.89 39.90 11.53
N LEU A 268 2.94 39.53 12.81
CA LEU A 268 4.11 38.90 13.41
C LEU A 268 4.38 37.52 12.81
N PHE A 269 3.32 36.76 12.48
CA PHE A 269 3.45 35.50 11.77
C PHE A 269 4.09 35.70 10.39
N LEU A 270 3.60 36.65 9.58
CA LEU A 270 4.18 36.96 8.28
C LEU A 270 5.65 37.38 8.39
N LYS A 271 5.98 38.26 9.36
CA LYS A 271 7.35 38.72 9.60
C LYS A 271 8.28 37.61 10.07
N ASP A 272 7.82 36.72 10.95
CA ASP A 272 8.61 35.60 11.47
C ASP A 272 8.93 34.58 10.35
N ASN A 273 8.14 34.56 9.26
CA ASN A 273 8.32 33.71 8.07
C ASN A 273 8.95 34.46 6.87
N ASP A 274 9.72 35.52 7.14
CA ASP A 274 10.45 36.30 6.13
C ASP A 274 9.57 36.93 5.02
N VAL A 275 8.28 37.15 5.27
CA VAL A 275 7.37 37.86 4.37
C VAL A 275 7.48 39.36 4.61
N ASN A 276 8.01 40.09 3.62
CA ASN A 276 8.35 41.51 3.73
C ASN A 276 7.46 42.44 2.87
N SER A 277 6.43 41.91 2.20
CA SER A 277 5.47 42.70 1.42
C SER A 277 4.10 42.04 1.30
N LEU A 278 3.08 42.82 0.91
CA LEU A 278 1.74 42.27 0.61
C LEU A 278 1.76 41.33 -0.60
N ASP A 279 2.63 41.59 -1.59
CA ASP A 279 2.78 40.72 -2.75
C ASP A 279 3.36 39.37 -2.33
N GLU A 280 4.41 39.35 -1.50
CA GLU A 280 4.98 38.13 -0.93
C GLU A 280 3.98 37.37 -0.04
N ALA A 281 3.19 38.10 0.76
CA ALA A 281 2.09 37.49 1.53
C ALA A 281 1.06 36.85 0.60
N GLY A 282 0.73 37.51 -0.51
CA GLY A 282 -0.16 36.97 -1.53
C GLY A 282 0.41 35.73 -2.22
N GLU A 283 1.72 35.68 -2.47
CA GLU A 283 2.39 34.49 -3.02
C GLU A 283 2.41 33.32 -2.04
N LEU A 284 2.54 33.55 -0.72
CA LEU A 284 2.47 32.49 0.29
C LEU A 284 1.16 31.70 0.21
N PHE A 285 0.05 32.36 -0.13
CA PHE A 285 -1.27 31.72 -0.24
C PHE A 285 -1.64 31.27 -1.65
N LYS A 286 -0.74 31.43 -2.64
CA LYS A 286 -0.95 30.93 -4.01
C LYS A 286 -0.38 29.55 -4.18
N ASP A 287 -1.05 28.75 -5.00
CA ASP A 287 -0.56 27.46 -5.52
C ASP A 287 -0.04 26.49 -4.45
N GLY A 288 -0.53 26.60 -3.20
CA GLY A 288 -0.11 25.74 -2.09
C GLY A 288 1.24 26.08 -1.46
N ALA A 289 1.85 27.23 -1.76
CA ALA A 289 3.17 27.63 -1.23
C ALA A 289 3.23 27.66 0.31
N PHE A 290 2.11 27.90 1.00
CA PHE A 290 2.04 27.83 2.46
C PHE A 290 2.31 26.43 3.03
N LEU A 291 2.27 25.37 2.20
CA LEU A 291 2.64 24.02 2.61
C LEU A 291 4.15 23.83 2.75
N ASP A 292 4.97 24.78 2.26
CA ASP A 292 6.43 24.78 2.46
C ASP A 292 6.84 25.22 3.87
N LEU A 293 5.91 25.78 4.65
CA LEU A 293 6.11 26.13 6.06
C LEU A 293 6.41 24.89 6.90
N GLU A 294 7.23 25.00 7.94
CA GLU A 294 7.45 23.90 8.89
C GLU A 294 6.16 23.52 9.65
N ASP A 295 6.05 22.31 10.16
CA ASP A 295 4.80 21.83 10.80
C ASP A 295 4.37 22.74 11.97
N GLU A 296 5.33 23.21 12.77
CA GLU A 296 5.09 24.15 13.88
C GLU A 296 4.59 25.53 13.39
N GLU A 297 5.06 25.98 12.22
CA GLU A 297 4.66 27.25 11.61
C GLU A 297 3.25 27.12 11.00
N LEU A 298 2.95 25.98 10.37
CA LEU A 298 1.63 25.67 9.84
C LEU A 298 0.58 25.59 10.96
N GLU A 299 0.91 24.95 12.08
CA GLU A 299 0.02 24.91 13.25
C GLU A 299 -0.18 26.29 13.87
N ARG A 300 0.88 27.10 13.94
CA ARG A 300 0.79 28.50 14.40
C ARG A 300 -0.07 29.34 13.47
N PHE A 301 0.03 29.15 12.16
CA PHE A 301 -0.81 29.84 11.17
C PHE A 301 -2.29 29.58 11.44
N VAL A 302 -2.67 28.31 11.64
CA VAL A 302 -4.06 27.95 11.99
C VAL A 302 -4.48 28.65 13.27
N GLY A 303 -3.66 28.59 14.33
CA GLY A 303 -3.95 29.26 15.59
C GLY A 303 -4.19 30.77 15.42
N VAL A 304 -3.32 31.46 14.67
CA VAL A 304 -3.45 32.90 14.40
C VAL A 304 -4.74 33.25 13.66
N ILE A 305 -5.24 32.38 12.78
CA ILE A 305 -6.52 32.59 12.08
C ILE A 305 -7.71 32.31 12.99
N PHE A 306 -7.62 31.28 13.83
CA PHE A 306 -8.70 30.91 14.76
C PHE A 306 -8.73 31.73 16.05
N ASP A 307 -7.70 32.54 16.32
CA ASP A 307 -7.75 33.60 17.33
C ASP A 307 -8.75 34.71 16.99
N PHE A 308 -9.21 34.81 15.73
CA PHE A 308 -10.29 35.73 15.35
C PHE A 308 -11.64 35.13 15.74
N GLU A 309 -12.36 35.80 16.64
CA GLU A 309 -13.68 35.41 17.12
C GLU A 309 -14.68 35.32 15.96
N ILE A 310 -14.60 36.21 14.98
CA ILE A 310 -15.47 36.11 13.78
C ILE A 310 -15.29 34.79 13.02
N ILE A 311 -14.10 34.19 13.06
CA ILE A 311 -13.81 32.89 12.44
C ILE A 311 -14.22 31.77 13.41
N ASN A 312 -13.76 31.83 14.64
CA ASN A 312 -13.97 30.79 15.66
C ASN A 312 -15.45 30.59 16.00
N SER A 313 -16.21 31.67 16.26
CA SER A 313 -17.66 31.61 16.48
C SER A 313 -18.43 31.04 15.29
N ASN A 314 -17.86 31.13 14.08
CA ASN A 314 -18.43 30.60 12.84
C ASN A 314 -17.77 29.30 12.38
N MET A 315 -17.08 28.56 13.26
CA MET A 315 -16.54 27.23 12.96
C MET A 315 -17.58 26.29 12.31
N PRO A 316 -18.87 26.24 12.73
CA PRO A 316 -19.87 25.41 12.08
C PRO A 316 -20.08 25.74 10.59
N LEU A 317 -19.91 27.01 10.20
CA LEU A 317 -19.97 27.45 8.80
C LEU A 317 -18.83 26.82 7.98
N ILE A 318 -17.61 26.87 8.53
CA ILE A 318 -16.39 26.32 7.92
C ILE A 318 -16.50 24.79 7.85
N ALA A 319 -16.99 24.15 8.91
CA ALA A 319 -17.26 22.72 8.96
C ALA A 319 -18.30 22.30 7.91
N ALA A 320 -19.40 23.04 7.78
CA ALA A 320 -20.42 22.77 6.77
C ALA A 320 -19.89 22.96 5.33
N PHE A 321 -19.05 23.96 5.10
CA PHE A 321 -18.34 24.11 3.83
C PHE A 321 -17.44 22.90 3.54
N GLY A 322 -16.62 22.48 4.51
CA GLY A 322 -15.74 21.31 4.40
C GLY A 322 -16.50 20.01 4.14
N HIS A 323 -17.60 19.78 4.85
CA HIS A 323 -18.48 18.61 4.65
C HIS A 323 -19.09 18.60 3.24
N ASN A 324 -19.62 19.73 2.77
CA ASN A 324 -20.15 19.83 1.41
C ASN A 324 -19.08 19.58 0.34
N ALA A 325 -17.85 20.07 0.55
CA ALA A 325 -16.75 19.81 -0.36
C ALA A 325 -16.39 18.31 -0.40
N LEU A 326 -16.41 17.64 0.75
CA LEU A 326 -16.23 16.20 0.86
C LEU A 326 -17.35 15.42 0.14
N GLU A 327 -18.62 15.82 0.30
CA GLU A 327 -19.78 15.21 -0.38
C GLU A 327 -19.78 15.40 -1.90
N GLN A 328 -18.97 16.32 -2.44
CA GLN A 328 -18.78 16.48 -3.88
C GLN A 328 -17.79 15.48 -4.47
N GLN A 329 -16.97 14.81 -3.65
CA GLN A 329 -16.03 13.79 -4.09
C GLN A 329 -16.73 12.43 -4.15
N GLU A 330 -16.75 11.79 -5.32
CA GLU A 330 -17.51 10.55 -5.55
C GLU A 330 -17.13 9.43 -4.59
N ASP A 331 -15.83 9.27 -4.32
CA ASP A 331 -15.29 8.21 -3.44
C ASP A 331 -15.46 8.51 -1.94
N LEU A 332 -15.69 9.78 -1.57
CA LEU A 332 -15.84 10.22 -0.17
C LEU A 332 -17.28 10.53 0.22
N LYS A 333 -18.19 10.56 -0.75
CA LYS A 333 -19.59 10.91 -0.54
C LYS A 333 -20.31 9.96 0.41
N GLY A 334 -20.99 10.49 1.41
CA GLY A 334 -21.81 9.73 2.36
C GLY A 334 -21.00 8.97 3.42
N LEU A 335 -19.69 9.20 3.51
CA LEU A 335 -18.83 8.53 4.50
C LEU A 335 -19.07 9.01 5.93
N ILE A 336 -19.46 10.28 6.10
CA ILE A 336 -19.72 10.89 7.41
C ILE A 336 -20.96 11.77 7.30
N SER A 337 -21.85 11.67 8.29
CA SER A 337 -23.03 12.53 8.34
C SER A 337 -22.63 13.98 8.60
N ARG A 338 -23.43 14.94 8.10
CA ARG A 338 -23.18 16.37 8.37
C ARG A 338 -23.06 16.62 9.88
N ASP A 339 -24.00 16.11 10.67
CA ASP A 339 -24.02 16.30 12.12
C ASP A 339 -22.74 15.77 12.79
N GLU A 340 -22.30 14.56 12.42
CA GLU A 340 -21.07 13.96 12.96
C GLU A 340 -19.81 14.71 12.51
N PHE A 341 -19.76 15.21 11.29
CA PHE A 341 -18.64 16.04 10.82
C PHE A 341 -18.56 17.34 11.63
N LEU A 342 -19.69 18.05 11.80
CA LEU A 342 -19.76 19.30 12.54
C LEU A 342 -19.40 19.13 14.02
N GLU A 343 -19.83 18.05 14.67
CA GLU A 343 -19.52 17.77 16.08
C GLU A 343 -18.03 17.47 16.32
N ASN A 344 -17.33 16.96 15.31
CA ASN A 344 -15.92 16.58 15.42
C ASN A 344 -14.96 17.63 14.85
N PHE A 345 -15.44 18.59 14.06
CA PHE A 345 -14.61 19.62 13.44
C PHE A 345 -14.24 20.74 14.41
N ASP A 346 -12.95 20.94 14.64
CA ASP A 346 -12.39 22.02 15.44
C ASP A 346 -11.04 22.50 14.88
N GLU A 347 -10.41 23.45 15.56
CA GLU A 347 -9.09 23.98 15.19
C GLU A 347 -8.02 22.89 15.07
N GLU A 348 -8.07 21.88 15.96
CA GLU A 348 -7.10 20.79 15.97
C GLU A 348 -7.28 19.88 14.75
N GLU A 349 -8.53 19.58 14.37
CA GLU A 349 -8.79 18.83 13.13
C GLU A 349 -8.24 19.54 11.89
N ILE A 350 -8.31 20.87 11.83
CA ILE A 350 -7.76 21.64 10.71
C ILE A 350 -6.24 21.50 10.66
N LYS A 351 -5.55 21.59 11.80
CA LYS A 351 -4.10 21.37 11.89
C LYS A 351 -3.73 19.99 11.37
N LEU A 352 -4.44 18.95 11.82
CA LEU A 352 -4.20 17.57 11.41
C LEU A 352 -4.47 17.36 9.92
N VAL A 353 -5.56 17.91 9.37
CA VAL A 353 -5.87 17.84 7.94
C VAL A 353 -4.80 18.55 7.11
N LEU A 354 -4.37 19.75 7.51
CA LEU A 354 -3.33 20.49 6.80
C LEU A 354 -1.98 19.78 6.84
N ARG A 355 -1.61 19.18 7.97
CA ARG A 355 -0.40 18.35 8.09
C ARG A 355 -0.48 17.12 7.19
N LEU A 356 -1.63 16.46 7.11
CA LEU A 356 -1.81 15.33 6.18
C LEU A 356 -1.67 15.78 4.73
N VAL A 357 -2.35 16.87 4.34
CA VAL A 357 -2.26 17.44 2.99
C VAL A 357 -0.82 17.81 2.65
N LYS A 358 -0.08 18.42 3.58
CA LYS A 358 1.35 18.74 3.41
C LYS A 358 2.17 17.48 3.13
N VAL A 359 2.03 16.44 3.96
CA VAL A 359 2.75 15.18 3.75
C VAL A 359 2.40 14.57 2.38
N LEU A 360 1.13 14.58 1.98
CA LEU A 360 0.71 14.03 0.70
C LEU A 360 1.21 14.86 -0.50
N VAL A 361 1.17 16.19 -0.44
CA VAL A 361 1.61 17.08 -1.52
C VAL A 361 3.12 17.05 -1.72
N ILE A 362 3.91 17.18 -0.64
CA ILE A 362 5.38 17.21 -0.72
C ILE A 362 5.92 15.88 -1.28
N ASN A 363 5.24 14.77 -0.99
CA ASN A 363 5.61 13.44 -1.47
C ASN A 363 4.86 13.03 -2.75
N ASN A 364 4.28 13.99 -3.50
CA ASN A 364 3.62 13.73 -4.79
C ASN A 364 2.52 12.65 -4.76
N ALA A 365 1.90 12.41 -3.59
CA ALA A 365 0.93 11.35 -3.40
C ALA A 365 -0.46 11.65 -3.97
N LEU A 366 -0.69 12.88 -4.44
CA LEU A 366 -1.96 13.33 -5.04
C LEU A 366 -1.90 13.42 -6.57
N ASN A 367 -0.80 12.98 -7.20
CA ASN A 367 -0.66 12.93 -8.66
C ASN A 367 -1.31 11.65 -9.23
N ASP A 368 -1.50 11.60 -10.56
CA ASP A 368 -2.07 10.44 -11.26
C ASP A 368 -1.30 9.13 -10.99
N GLU A 369 0.01 9.21 -10.75
CA GLU A 369 0.85 8.11 -10.26
C GLU A 369 1.41 8.49 -8.88
N VAL A 370 1.02 7.71 -7.86
CA VAL A 370 1.46 7.90 -6.48
C VAL A 370 2.91 7.41 -6.33
N ASP A 371 3.82 8.29 -5.91
CA ASP A 371 5.19 7.91 -5.57
C ASP A 371 5.25 7.33 -4.15
N LEU A 372 5.00 6.03 -4.05
CA LEU A 372 5.00 5.31 -2.77
C LEU A 372 6.39 5.25 -2.13
N GLU A 373 7.47 5.36 -2.91
CA GLU A 373 8.83 5.30 -2.37
C GLU A 373 9.14 6.53 -1.52
N THR A 374 8.73 7.71 -1.99
CA THR A 374 8.87 8.95 -1.22
C THR A 374 7.81 9.07 -0.12
N LEU A 375 6.58 8.59 -0.36
CA LEU A 375 5.53 8.63 0.65
C LEU A 375 5.82 7.72 1.85
N LEU A 376 6.31 6.49 1.66
CA LEU A 376 6.45 5.48 2.72
C LEU A 376 7.84 5.51 3.41
N THR A 377 8.38 6.69 3.65
CA THR A 377 9.58 6.85 4.51
C THR A 377 9.22 6.64 5.99
N GLU A 378 10.20 6.28 6.83
CA GLU A 378 9.95 6.04 8.27
C GLU A 378 9.33 7.26 8.96
N GLU A 379 9.80 8.46 8.60
CA GLU A 379 9.28 9.72 9.14
C GLU A 379 7.84 9.97 8.68
N ASN A 380 7.55 9.75 7.39
CA ASN A 380 6.20 9.94 6.86
C ASN A 380 5.21 8.90 7.39
N ILE A 381 5.65 7.65 7.62
CA ILE A 381 4.80 6.61 8.20
C ILE A 381 4.38 6.99 9.63
N ASP A 382 5.30 7.45 10.48
CA ASP A 382 4.96 7.94 11.83
C ASP A 382 4.02 9.15 11.74
N LYS A 383 4.33 10.15 10.89
CA LYS A 383 3.47 11.34 10.72
C LYS A 383 2.06 10.99 10.26
N VAL A 384 1.91 10.19 9.19
CA VAL A 384 0.59 9.81 8.65
C VAL A 384 -0.18 8.99 9.68
N SER A 385 0.46 8.01 10.31
CA SER A 385 -0.19 7.17 11.32
C SER A 385 -0.64 8.01 12.52
N ASP A 386 0.22 8.91 13.02
CA ASP A 386 -0.10 9.82 14.12
C ASP A 386 -1.29 10.73 13.79
N ILE A 387 -1.31 11.31 12.59
CA ILE A 387 -2.41 12.17 12.15
C ILE A 387 -3.71 11.37 12.02
N MET A 388 -3.66 10.18 11.40
CA MET A 388 -4.84 9.35 11.16
C MET A 388 -5.49 8.88 12.47
N VAL A 389 -4.71 8.59 13.52
CA VAL A 389 -5.28 8.15 14.81
C VAL A 389 -5.75 9.28 15.70
N ASN A 390 -5.11 10.45 15.62
CA ASN A 390 -5.42 11.58 16.48
C ASN A 390 -6.57 12.44 15.94
N SER A 391 -6.83 12.40 14.63
CA SER A 391 -7.94 13.13 14.03
C SER A 391 -9.27 12.42 14.25
N LYS A 392 -10.24 13.17 14.78
CA LYS A 392 -11.61 12.73 15.00
C LYS A 392 -12.34 12.43 13.69
N ILE A 393 -12.00 13.15 12.61
CA ILE A 393 -12.62 12.98 11.29
C ILE A 393 -11.84 11.94 10.46
N ILE A 394 -10.52 12.05 10.33
CA ILE A 394 -9.67 11.15 9.52
C ILE A 394 -9.74 9.71 10.03
N SER A 395 -9.77 9.53 11.35
CA SER A 395 -9.86 8.20 11.95
C SER A 395 -11.18 7.48 11.61
N LEU A 396 -12.26 8.21 11.28
CA LEU A 396 -13.54 7.61 10.88
C LEU A 396 -13.49 7.06 9.46
N PHE A 397 -12.73 7.70 8.57
CA PHE A 397 -12.63 7.28 7.17
C PHE A 397 -11.37 6.47 6.86
N THR A 398 -10.51 6.22 7.86
CA THR A 398 -9.27 5.44 7.70
C THR A 398 -9.49 4.12 6.97
N PRO A 399 -10.48 3.27 7.30
CA PRO A 399 -10.71 2.04 6.54
C PRO A 399 -10.98 2.27 5.05
N LYS A 400 -11.70 3.34 4.71
CA LYS A 400 -12.01 3.68 3.32
C LYS A 400 -10.78 4.21 2.58
N VAL A 401 -9.94 5.00 3.25
CA VAL A 401 -8.66 5.46 2.70
C VAL A 401 -7.73 4.27 2.43
N LEU A 402 -7.67 3.31 3.35
CA LEU A 402 -6.91 2.07 3.14
C LEU A 402 -7.48 1.24 1.97
N ASP A 403 -8.80 1.14 1.83
CA ASP A 403 -9.45 0.48 0.68
C ASP A 403 -9.07 1.15 -0.65
N MET A 404 -9.07 2.48 -0.71
CA MET A 404 -8.61 3.23 -1.89
C MET A 404 -7.11 3.02 -2.16
N LEU A 405 -6.28 3.03 -1.11
CA LEU A 405 -4.85 2.77 -1.22
C LEU A 405 -4.59 1.36 -1.79
N PHE A 406 -5.22 0.34 -1.21
CA PHE A 406 -5.06 -1.05 -1.67
C PHE A 406 -5.42 -1.23 -3.14
N LYS A 407 -6.51 -0.61 -3.61
CA LYS A 407 -6.90 -0.63 -5.04
C LYS A 407 -5.89 0.00 -5.98
N ASN A 408 -5.10 0.95 -5.49
CA ASN A 408 -4.08 1.63 -6.29
C ASN A 408 -2.70 0.95 -6.19
N VAL A 409 -2.43 0.22 -5.11
CA VAL A 409 -1.10 -0.37 -4.83
C VAL A 409 -1.00 -1.85 -5.23
N SER A 410 -2.11 -2.58 -5.32
CA SER A 410 -2.08 -3.99 -5.72
C SER A 410 -2.96 -4.27 -6.94
N ASP A 411 -2.33 -4.78 -7.99
CA ASP A 411 -2.99 -5.47 -9.10
C ASP A 411 -2.81 -7.00 -9.03
N PHE A 412 -2.06 -7.50 -8.03
CA PHE A 412 -1.86 -8.92 -7.76
C PHE A 412 -3.08 -9.62 -7.13
N VAL A 413 -3.61 -9.09 -6.02
CA VAL A 413 -4.84 -9.58 -5.36
C VAL A 413 -5.69 -8.42 -4.87
N GLU A 414 -7.01 -8.62 -4.81
CA GLU A 414 -7.91 -7.67 -4.13
C GLU A 414 -7.68 -7.78 -2.61
N LEU A 415 -7.06 -6.75 -2.03
CA LEU A 415 -6.83 -6.67 -0.59
C LEU A 415 -8.05 -6.07 0.10
N GLU A 416 -8.53 -6.74 1.15
CA GLU A 416 -9.65 -6.31 1.96
C GLU A 416 -9.18 -5.61 3.25
N VAL A 417 -9.86 -4.52 3.61
CA VAL A 417 -9.71 -3.87 4.92
C VAL A 417 -10.77 -4.47 5.86
N PRO A 418 -10.38 -5.20 6.91
CA PRO A 418 -11.32 -5.92 7.75
C PRO A 418 -12.08 -5.00 8.73
N ASP A 419 -13.39 -5.19 8.82
CA ASP A 419 -14.30 -4.36 9.63
C ASP A 419 -14.11 -4.49 11.16
N ASP A 420 -13.42 -5.53 11.63
CA ASP A 420 -13.22 -5.80 13.05
C ASP A 420 -11.95 -5.15 13.64
N ILE A 421 -11.16 -4.45 12.82
CA ILE A 421 -9.97 -3.72 13.27
C ILE A 421 -10.32 -2.25 13.52
N SER A 422 -9.89 -1.74 14.69
CA SER A 422 -9.98 -0.32 15.03
C SER A 422 -8.65 0.36 14.72
N TYR A 423 -8.68 1.33 13.80
CA TYR A 423 -7.53 2.18 13.48
C TYR A 423 -7.51 3.48 14.31
N LYS A 424 -7.97 3.41 15.57
CA LYS A 424 -8.09 4.55 16.48
C LYS A 424 -7.18 4.39 17.69
N GLY A 425 -6.64 5.50 18.18
CA GLY A 425 -5.77 5.53 19.37
C GLY A 425 -4.47 4.74 19.19
N GLU A 426 -3.82 4.43 20.31
CA GLU A 426 -2.49 3.81 20.32
C GLU A 426 -2.44 2.45 19.61
N GLU A 427 -3.43 1.59 19.83
CA GLU A 427 -3.51 0.28 19.15
C GLU A 427 -3.69 0.46 17.64
N GLY A 428 -4.48 1.44 17.22
CA GLY A 428 -4.63 1.81 15.82
C GLY A 428 -3.34 2.35 15.21
N LYS A 429 -2.54 3.11 15.97
CA LYS A 429 -1.27 3.68 15.50
C LYS A 429 -0.28 2.56 15.18
N VAL A 430 -0.13 1.62 16.11
CA VAL A 430 0.74 0.45 15.94
C VAL A 430 0.33 -0.37 14.70
N GLU A 431 -0.98 -0.57 14.48
CA GLU A 431 -1.47 -1.29 13.31
C GLU A 431 -1.25 -0.52 12.00
N LEU A 432 -1.48 0.80 11.97
CA LEU A 432 -1.23 1.63 10.79
C LEU A 432 0.25 1.69 10.43
N GLU A 433 1.13 1.88 11.41
CA GLU A 433 2.58 1.84 11.19
C GLU A 433 3.00 0.49 10.62
N ALA A 434 2.59 -0.61 11.27
CA ALA A 434 2.89 -1.96 10.80
C ALA A 434 2.37 -2.21 9.37
N LEU A 435 1.16 -1.73 9.06
CA LEU A 435 0.56 -1.85 7.73
C LEU A 435 1.33 -1.05 6.68
N LEU A 436 1.64 0.23 6.94
CA LEU A 436 2.37 1.08 6.01
C LEU A 436 3.82 0.59 5.80
N HIS A 437 4.47 0.08 6.85
CA HIS A 437 5.76 -0.62 6.72
C HIS A 437 5.64 -1.89 5.89
N ALA A 438 4.58 -2.67 6.06
CA ALA A 438 4.35 -3.85 5.24
C ALA A 438 4.16 -3.47 3.77
N LEU A 439 3.33 -2.47 3.45
CA LEU A 439 3.14 -1.98 2.08
C LEU A 439 4.45 -1.50 1.46
N LYS A 440 5.29 -0.79 2.23
CA LYS A 440 6.63 -0.37 1.80
C LYS A 440 7.50 -1.58 1.43
N THR A 441 7.57 -2.58 2.30
CA THR A 441 8.35 -3.80 2.06
C THR A 441 7.83 -4.55 0.84
N LEU A 442 6.52 -4.68 0.69
CA LEU A 442 5.90 -5.35 -0.44
C LEU A 442 6.17 -4.63 -1.76
N TYR A 443 6.02 -3.30 -1.78
CA TYR A 443 6.29 -2.46 -2.96
C TYR A 443 7.76 -2.51 -3.37
N LYS A 444 8.69 -2.37 -2.41
CA LYS A 444 10.15 -2.48 -2.64
C LYS A 444 10.56 -3.80 -3.30
N ASN A 445 9.83 -4.88 -3.02
CA ASN A 445 10.10 -6.21 -3.56
C ASN A 445 9.21 -6.58 -4.76
N ASP A 446 8.47 -5.62 -5.33
CA ASP A 446 7.53 -5.82 -6.44
C ASP A 446 6.48 -6.92 -6.18
N PHE A 447 6.17 -7.19 -4.91
CA PHE A 447 5.39 -8.35 -4.49
C PHE A 447 3.90 -8.21 -4.78
N LEU A 448 3.39 -6.97 -4.87
CA LEU A 448 1.98 -6.66 -5.13
C LEU A 448 1.67 -6.49 -6.63
N SER A 449 2.65 -6.77 -7.49
CA SER A 449 2.53 -6.71 -8.95
C SER A 449 1.94 -7.98 -9.53
N SER A 450 1.04 -7.84 -10.50
CA SER A 450 0.49 -8.98 -11.26
C SER A 450 1.55 -9.78 -12.04
N SER A 451 2.75 -9.22 -12.25
CA SER A 451 3.89 -9.91 -12.86
C SER A 451 4.91 -10.45 -11.86
N PHE A 452 4.59 -10.46 -10.56
CA PHE A 452 5.49 -10.95 -9.54
C PHE A 452 5.86 -12.43 -9.76
N ASP A 453 7.17 -12.72 -9.77
CA ASP A 453 7.70 -14.09 -9.80
C ASP A 453 8.46 -14.39 -8.49
N PRO A 454 7.98 -15.34 -7.67
CA PRO A 454 8.63 -15.77 -6.44
C PRO A 454 10.08 -16.24 -6.61
N SER A 455 10.48 -16.70 -7.79
CA SER A 455 11.84 -17.17 -8.05
C SER A 455 12.87 -16.03 -7.92
N THR A 456 12.45 -14.77 -8.14
CA THR A 456 13.32 -13.60 -8.28
C THR A 456 13.76 -12.97 -6.97
N ILE A 457 13.09 -13.27 -5.85
CA ILE A 457 13.42 -12.73 -4.53
C ILE A 457 14.44 -13.62 -3.80
N THR A 458 15.30 -13.02 -2.97
CA THR A 458 16.28 -13.75 -2.15
C THR A 458 15.65 -14.26 -0.84
N GLU A 459 16.30 -15.22 -0.17
CA GLU A 459 15.87 -15.70 1.16
C GLU A 459 15.78 -14.56 2.18
N GLU A 460 16.74 -13.62 2.14
CA GLU A 460 16.76 -12.44 3.01
C GLU A 460 15.54 -11.54 2.75
N GLN A 461 15.14 -11.36 1.49
CA GLN A 461 13.93 -10.63 1.11
C GLN A 461 12.67 -11.39 1.53
N VAL A 462 12.64 -12.72 1.41
CA VAL A 462 11.52 -13.55 1.92
C VAL A 462 11.36 -13.38 3.42
N LEU A 463 12.46 -13.34 4.17
CA LEU A 463 12.44 -13.08 5.61
C LEU A 463 11.92 -11.67 5.94
N GLU A 464 12.39 -10.64 5.23
CA GLU A 464 11.93 -9.25 5.38
C GLU A 464 10.42 -9.13 5.12
N ILE A 465 9.94 -9.75 4.03
CA ILE A 465 8.52 -9.83 3.68
C ILE A 465 7.74 -10.55 4.78
N ALA A 466 8.17 -11.74 5.18
CA ALA A 466 7.45 -12.55 6.18
C ALA A 466 7.29 -11.84 7.53
N GLN A 467 8.35 -11.17 7.99
CA GLN A 467 8.31 -10.36 9.21
C GLN A 467 7.30 -9.22 9.08
N SER A 468 7.34 -8.50 7.95
CA SER A 468 6.46 -7.36 7.69
C SER A 468 4.99 -7.77 7.61
N LEU A 469 4.67 -8.85 6.87
CA LEU A 469 3.29 -9.34 6.73
C LEU A 469 2.74 -9.88 8.05
N SER A 470 3.58 -10.49 8.88
CA SER A 470 3.14 -11.02 10.18
C SER A 470 2.84 -9.93 11.23
N ALA A 471 3.37 -8.72 11.04
CA ALA A 471 3.27 -7.63 12.01
C ALA A 471 1.88 -6.97 12.02
N THR A 472 1.24 -6.84 10.86
CA THR A 472 -0.07 -6.18 10.69
C THR A 472 -1.21 -7.20 10.65
N ILE A 473 -2.25 -6.93 11.43
CA ILE A 473 -3.47 -7.73 11.48
C ILE A 473 -4.26 -7.61 10.16
N THR A 474 -4.22 -6.43 9.54
CA THR A 474 -4.86 -6.13 8.25
C THR A 474 -4.30 -7.02 7.13
N ILE A 475 -2.97 -7.12 6.99
CA ILE A 475 -2.41 -7.99 5.94
C ILE A 475 -2.60 -9.47 6.29
N LYS A 476 -2.47 -9.88 7.57
CA LYS A 476 -2.77 -11.27 8.00
C LYS A 476 -4.17 -11.74 7.60
N HIS A 477 -5.15 -10.83 7.49
CA HIS A 477 -6.47 -11.14 6.96
C HIS A 477 -6.45 -11.60 5.49
N ASN A 478 -5.50 -11.08 4.71
CA ASN A 478 -5.40 -11.26 3.26
C ASN A 478 -4.37 -12.33 2.82
N ILE A 479 -3.51 -12.84 3.73
CA ILE A 479 -2.42 -13.77 3.37
C ILE A 479 -2.92 -15.05 2.71
N THR A 480 -4.06 -15.60 3.14
CA THR A 480 -4.64 -16.78 2.47
C THR A 480 -4.88 -16.51 0.98
N ALA A 481 -5.43 -15.34 0.63
CA ALA A 481 -5.71 -14.98 -0.76
C ALA A 481 -4.41 -14.74 -1.55
N ILE A 482 -3.41 -14.11 -0.94
CA ILE A 482 -2.07 -13.94 -1.51
C ILE A 482 -1.44 -15.31 -1.83
N VAL A 483 -1.42 -16.24 -0.88
CA VAL A 483 -0.84 -17.58 -1.07
C VAL A 483 -1.62 -18.37 -2.12
N GLN A 484 -2.95 -18.28 -2.13
CA GLN A 484 -3.78 -18.90 -3.16
C GLN A 484 -3.42 -18.40 -4.56
N LYS A 485 -3.23 -17.08 -4.72
CA LYS A 485 -2.83 -16.48 -6.00
C LYS A 485 -1.44 -16.95 -6.44
N LEU A 486 -0.48 -17.02 -5.52
CA LEU A 486 0.87 -17.52 -5.80
C LEU A 486 0.88 -18.98 -6.29
N ILE A 487 0.01 -19.83 -5.75
CA ILE A 487 -0.12 -21.22 -6.21
C ILE A 487 -0.76 -21.28 -7.61
N ASN A 488 -1.82 -20.51 -7.85
CA ASN A 488 -2.53 -20.49 -9.13
C ASN A 488 -1.63 -19.98 -10.27
N ASP A 489 -0.80 -18.97 -10.02
CA ASP A 489 0.12 -18.41 -11.01
C ASP A 489 1.22 -19.40 -11.44
N GLN A 490 1.39 -20.50 -10.71
CA GLN A 490 2.28 -21.62 -11.07
C GLN A 490 1.54 -22.77 -11.79
N GLU A 491 0.43 -22.48 -12.48
CA GLU A 491 -0.42 -23.45 -13.22
C GLU A 491 -1.12 -24.50 -12.33
N ALA A 492 -1.22 -24.27 -11.01
CA ALA A 492 -1.78 -25.21 -10.03
C ALA A 492 -3.18 -24.82 -9.52
N ASP A 493 -4.06 -24.35 -10.42
CA ASP A 493 -5.42 -23.86 -10.12
C ASP A 493 -6.34 -24.84 -9.37
N SER A 494 -6.00 -26.14 -9.38
CA SER A 494 -6.78 -27.19 -8.73
C SER A 494 -6.59 -27.22 -7.20
N ILE A 495 -5.54 -26.58 -6.69
CA ILE A 495 -5.17 -26.58 -5.28
C ILE A 495 -5.88 -25.45 -4.56
N THR A 496 -6.58 -25.76 -3.46
CA THR A 496 -7.31 -24.76 -2.67
C THR A 496 -6.71 -24.65 -1.27
N VAL A 497 -6.16 -23.47 -0.97
CA VAL A 497 -5.67 -23.13 0.36
C VAL A 497 -6.85 -22.95 1.30
N LYS A 498 -6.81 -23.65 2.43
CA LYS A 498 -7.81 -23.50 3.49
C LYS A 498 -7.80 -22.06 4.01
N ASN A 499 -8.98 -21.52 4.33
CA ASN A 499 -9.03 -20.24 5.05
C ASN A 499 -8.60 -20.43 6.51
N TYR A 500 -7.47 -19.80 6.89
CA TYR A 500 -6.91 -19.85 8.24
C TYR A 500 -7.27 -18.59 9.04
N GLU A 501 -7.37 -18.75 10.36
CA GLU A 501 -7.48 -17.63 11.29
C GLU A 501 -6.18 -16.80 11.29
N ARG A 502 -6.25 -15.50 11.63
CA ARG A 502 -5.10 -14.58 11.55
C ARG A 502 -3.89 -15.04 12.38
N ASP A 503 -4.10 -15.69 13.52
CA ASP A 503 -3.04 -16.19 14.41
C ASP A 503 -2.20 -17.33 13.79
N HIS A 504 -2.71 -17.97 12.74
CA HIS A 504 -1.95 -18.97 11.97
C HIS A 504 -0.74 -18.35 11.28
N TRP A 505 -0.90 -17.13 10.77
CA TRP A 505 0.09 -16.43 9.95
C TRP A 505 1.17 -15.75 10.79
N THR A 506 1.98 -16.58 11.43
CA THR A 506 3.23 -16.16 12.09
C THR A 506 4.31 -15.86 11.07
N SER A 507 5.36 -15.11 11.48
CA SER A 507 6.51 -14.84 10.60
C SER A 507 7.13 -16.12 10.05
N ASP A 508 7.27 -17.17 10.87
CA ASP A 508 7.86 -18.45 10.45
C ASP A 508 6.94 -19.17 9.43
N GLU A 509 5.63 -19.20 9.70
CA GLU A 509 4.67 -19.83 8.79
C GLU A 509 4.65 -19.15 7.42
N ILE A 510 4.65 -17.82 7.39
CA ILE A 510 4.72 -17.04 6.14
C ILE A 510 6.06 -17.28 5.44
N PHE A 511 7.17 -17.26 6.18
CA PHE A 511 8.51 -17.50 5.63
C PHE A 511 8.60 -18.87 4.94
N TYR A 512 8.24 -19.95 5.62
CA TYR A 512 8.33 -21.30 5.04
C TYR A 512 7.34 -21.52 3.88
N THR A 513 6.16 -20.86 3.93
CA THR A 513 5.20 -20.87 2.82
C THR A 513 5.79 -20.18 1.59
N LEU A 514 6.28 -18.95 1.74
CA LEU A 514 6.86 -18.17 0.65
C LEU A 514 8.16 -18.79 0.12
N MET A 515 9.02 -19.33 0.98
CA MET A 515 10.21 -20.08 0.55
C MET A 515 9.83 -21.30 -0.27
N THR A 516 8.80 -22.05 0.13
CA THR A 516 8.31 -23.16 -0.68
C THR A 516 7.83 -22.69 -2.05
N MET A 517 7.02 -21.62 -2.10
CA MET A 517 6.53 -21.06 -3.38
C MET A 517 7.65 -20.56 -4.27
N LYS A 518 8.67 -19.92 -3.68
CA LYS A 518 9.90 -19.52 -4.38
C LYS A 518 10.61 -20.72 -4.98
N LEU A 519 10.87 -21.76 -4.20
CA LEU A 519 11.62 -22.93 -4.65
C LEU A 519 10.84 -23.71 -5.72
N LEU A 520 9.51 -23.85 -5.58
CA LEU A 520 8.67 -24.48 -6.60
C LEU A 520 8.71 -23.72 -7.93
N SER A 521 8.70 -22.38 -7.89
CA SER A 521 8.85 -21.53 -9.08
C SER A 521 10.26 -21.64 -9.68
N GLU A 522 11.30 -21.50 -8.85
CA GLU A 522 12.71 -21.57 -9.29
C GLU A 522 13.08 -22.92 -9.93
N TYR A 523 12.40 -23.99 -9.50
CA TYR A 523 12.60 -25.35 -9.99
C TYR A 523 11.59 -25.77 -11.05
N ASP A 524 10.67 -24.87 -11.45
CA ASP A 524 9.61 -25.10 -12.43
C ASP A 524 8.76 -26.36 -12.14
N LEU A 525 8.58 -26.76 -10.88
CA LEU A 525 8.01 -28.09 -10.54
C LEU A 525 6.50 -28.20 -10.78
N LEU A 526 5.77 -27.09 -10.71
CA LEU A 526 4.31 -27.07 -10.87
C LEU A 526 3.85 -26.71 -12.28
N THR A 527 4.77 -26.34 -13.17
CA THR A 527 4.45 -26.01 -14.56
C THR A 527 4.55 -27.23 -15.46
N SER A 528 3.97 -27.12 -16.66
CA SER A 528 4.10 -28.15 -17.69
C SER A 528 5.54 -28.41 -18.18
N SER A 529 6.49 -27.52 -17.89
CA SER A 529 7.91 -27.70 -18.23
C SER A 529 8.73 -28.49 -17.22
N ASN A 530 8.16 -28.82 -16.06
CA ASN A 530 8.74 -29.57 -14.94
C ASN A 530 10.15 -30.16 -15.18
N ASP A 531 11.17 -29.52 -14.60
CA ASP A 531 12.58 -29.89 -14.76
C ASP A 531 13.14 -30.59 -13.50
N ILE A 532 12.38 -31.52 -12.92
CA ILE A 532 12.81 -32.28 -11.73
C ILE A 532 14.19 -32.96 -11.91
N LYS A 533 14.60 -33.25 -13.15
CA LYS A 533 15.89 -33.86 -13.50
C LYS A 533 17.09 -33.01 -13.13
N SER A 534 16.97 -31.68 -13.25
CA SER A 534 18.08 -30.76 -13.02
C SER A 534 18.37 -30.52 -11.54
N LEU A 535 17.45 -30.92 -10.66
CA LEU A 535 17.59 -30.72 -9.22
C LEU A 535 18.74 -31.52 -8.62
N THR A 536 19.50 -30.87 -7.75
CA THR A 536 20.49 -31.53 -6.90
C THR A 536 19.84 -32.09 -5.64
N ASN A 537 20.50 -33.05 -4.98
CA ASN A 537 20.00 -33.59 -3.71
C ASN A 537 19.84 -32.52 -2.62
N ASP A 538 20.76 -31.54 -2.58
CA ASP A 538 20.71 -30.45 -1.60
C ASP A 538 19.48 -29.55 -1.85
N GLN A 539 19.15 -29.25 -3.11
CA GLN A 539 17.94 -28.50 -3.48
C GLN A 539 16.65 -29.25 -3.12
N ILE A 540 16.63 -30.57 -3.30
CA ILE A 540 15.49 -31.41 -2.89
C ILE A 540 15.34 -31.43 -1.37
N ASP A 541 16.45 -31.55 -0.64
CA ASP A 541 16.45 -31.54 0.82
C ASP A 541 16.01 -30.18 1.38
N GLU A 542 16.43 -29.09 0.75
CA GLU A 542 15.98 -27.73 1.08
C GLU A 542 14.48 -27.52 0.82
N LEU A 543 13.97 -27.97 -0.34
CA LEU A 543 12.54 -27.92 -0.65
C LEU A 543 11.75 -28.72 0.39
N ALA A 544 12.17 -29.96 0.67
CA ALA A 544 11.51 -30.83 1.64
C ALA A 544 11.51 -30.22 3.06
N HIS A 545 12.61 -29.58 3.46
CA HIS A 545 12.72 -28.88 4.72
C HIS A 545 11.65 -27.79 4.85
N ASN A 546 11.61 -26.86 3.88
CA ASN A 546 10.65 -25.74 3.88
C ASN A 546 9.20 -26.23 3.81
N MET A 547 8.90 -27.21 2.94
CA MET A 547 7.55 -27.80 2.84
C MET A 547 7.10 -28.45 4.15
N SER A 548 8.02 -29.06 4.89
CA SER A 548 7.71 -29.77 6.14
C SER A 548 7.49 -28.84 7.34
N LEU A 549 7.95 -27.59 7.26
CA LEU A 549 7.85 -26.62 8.35
C LEU A 549 6.66 -25.66 8.21
N SER A 550 6.14 -25.45 7.00
CA SER A 550 4.88 -24.70 6.81
C SER A 550 3.67 -25.62 7.01
N LEU A 551 2.79 -25.25 7.94
CA LEU A 551 1.51 -25.93 8.15
C LEU A 551 0.56 -25.75 6.94
N THR A 552 0.58 -24.57 6.31
CA THR A 552 -0.20 -24.26 5.10
C THR A 552 0.19 -25.19 3.97
N ILE A 553 1.50 -25.35 3.73
CA ILE A 553 2.01 -26.27 2.72
C ILE A 553 1.65 -27.70 3.10
N LYS A 554 1.88 -28.14 4.34
CA LYS A 554 1.54 -29.51 4.80
C LYS A 554 0.10 -29.91 4.57
N ASP A 555 -0.84 -29.01 4.78
CA ASP A 555 -2.25 -29.26 4.51
C ASP A 555 -2.54 -29.45 3.00
N ASN A 556 -1.62 -29.00 2.13
CA ASN A 556 -1.68 -29.05 0.68
C ASN A 556 -0.53 -29.87 0.02
N ILE A 557 0.31 -30.60 0.77
CA ILE A 557 1.44 -31.35 0.15
C ILE A 557 0.94 -32.43 -0.80
N THR A 558 -0.09 -33.19 -0.41
CA THR A 558 -0.66 -34.25 -1.25
C THR A 558 -1.05 -33.73 -2.63
N PRO A 559 -1.91 -32.69 -2.77
CA PRO A 559 -2.24 -32.15 -4.08
C PRO A 559 -1.05 -31.47 -4.79
N LEU A 560 -0.10 -30.86 -4.06
CA LEU A 560 1.13 -30.31 -4.68
C LEU A 560 1.98 -31.40 -5.34
N ILE A 561 2.25 -32.50 -4.64
CA ILE A 561 3.03 -33.63 -5.18
C ILE A 561 2.25 -34.35 -6.29
N ASP A 562 0.93 -34.49 -6.17
CA ASP A 562 0.08 -35.05 -7.22
C ASP A 562 0.12 -34.21 -8.51
N GLN A 563 0.16 -32.87 -8.39
CA GLN A 563 0.37 -31.98 -9.53
C GLN A 563 1.75 -32.18 -10.18
N VAL A 564 2.81 -32.34 -9.39
CA VAL A 564 4.16 -32.67 -9.90
C VAL A 564 4.14 -33.98 -10.67
N VAL A 565 3.55 -35.04 -10.11
CA VAL A 565 3.39 -36.36 -10.74
C VAL A 565 2.61 -36.27 -12.05
N THR A 566 1.52 -35.51 -12.05
CA THR A 566 0.68 -35.28 -13.23
C THR A 566 1.45 -34.56 -14.34
N ASN A 567 2.22 -33.53 -14.00
CA ASN A 567 3.03 -32.78 -14.96
C ASN A 567 4.16 -33.61 -15.57
N LEU A 568 4.69 -34.59 -14.83
CA LEU A 568 5.64 -35.58 -15.33
C LEU A 568 4.97 -36.65 -16.22
N GLY A 569 3.64 -36.74 -16.24
CA GLY A 569 2.89 -37.74 -17.00
C GLY A 569 2.99 -39.15 -16.41
N PHE A 570 3.16 -39.27 -15.09
CA PHE A 570 3.34 -40.55 -14.41
C PHE A 570 2.01 -41.13 -13.92
N ASP A 571 1.20 -41.63 -14.86
CA ASP A 571 -0.13 -42.19 -14.60
C ASP A 571 -0.12 -43.40 -13.64
N GLU A 572 1.02 -44.08 -13.50
CA GLU A 572 1.19 -45.24 -12.61
C GLU A 572 1.35 -44.85 -11.13
N ILE A 573 1.61 -43.57 -10.84
CA ILE A 573 1.82 -43.09 -9.48
C ILE A 573 0.53 -42.47 -8.96
N THR A 574 -0.03 -43.05 -7.91
CA THR A 574 -1.22 -42.52 -7.25
C THR A 574 -0.85 -41.89 -5.91
N ILE A 575 -1.26 -40.63 -5.70
CA ILE A 575 -0.96 -39.86 -4.49
C ILE A 575 -2.27 -39.63 -3.71
N ASP A 576 -2.48 -40.39 -2.63
CA ASP A 576 -3.63 -40.19 -1.72
C ASP A 576 -3.22 -40.45 -0.28
N TYR A 577 -2.62 -39.44 0.36
CA TYR A 577 -2.11 -39.52 1.72
C TYR A 577 -2.58 -38.35 2.59
N PRO A 578 -2.80 -38.56 3.89
CA PRO A 578 -3.07 -37.47 4.82
C PRO A 578 -1.80 -36.63 5.09
N SER A 579 -1.97 -35.38 5.53
CA SER A 579 -0.85 -34.47 5.83
C SER A 579 0.17 -35.01 6.85
N SER A 580 -0.22 -35.94 7.72
CA SER A 580 0.67 -36.60 8.68
C SER A 580 1.69 -37.56 8.06
N HIS A 581 1.44 -38.01 6.82
CA HIS A 581 2.35 -38.87 6.06
C HIS A 581 3.63 -38.12 5.65
N TRP A 582 3.45 -36.85 5.28
CA TRP A 582 4.50 -36.00 4.72
C TRP A 582 5.42 -35.44 5.81
N THR A 583 6.39 -36.26 6.18
CA THR A 583 7.58 -35.83 6.94
C THR A 583 8.64 -35.28 5.98
N GLU A 584 9.57 -34.47 6.47
CA GLU A 584 10.73 -33.98 5.69
C GLU A 584 11.43 -35.12 4.93
N ILE A 585 11.65 -36.26 5.59
CA ILE A 585 12.28 -37.45 5.00
C ILE A 585 11.42 -38.04 3.89
N GLU A 586 10.11 -38.16 4.10
CA GLU A 586 9.19 -38.73 3.11
C GLU A 586 9.07 -37.83 1.89
N ILE A 587 8.99 -36.50 2.07
CA ILE A 587 8.95 -35.52 0.97
C ILE A 587 10.24 -35.62 0.14
N SER A 588 11.40 -35.52 0.80
CA SER A 588 12.71 -35.62 0.13
C SER A 588 12.86 -36.93 -0.62
N SER A 589 12.51 -38.06 0.01
CA SER A 589 12.60 -39.38 -0.61
C SER A 589 11.62 -39.53 -1.79
N THR A 590 10.43 -38.94 -1.70
CA THR A 590 9.43 -38.97 -2.78
C THR A 590 9.95 -38.20 -3.99
N VAL A 591 10.42 -36.97 -3.80
CA VAL A 591 10.95 -36.13 -4.89
C VAL A 591 12.22 -36.75 -5.50
N LYS A 592 13.13 -37.33 -4.70
CA LYS A 592 14.28 -38.11 -5.21
C LYS A 592 13.84 -39.32 -6.02
N GLY A 593 12.81 -40.02 -5.57
CA GLY A 593 12.20 -41.13 -6.31
C GLY A 593 11.66 -40.68 -7.67
N LEU A 594 10.84 -39.62 -7.71
CA LEU A 594 10.29 -39.05 -8.94
C LEU A 594 11.39 -38.59 -9.90
N LYS A 595 12.42 -37.91 -9.38
CA LYS A 595 13.60 -37.52 -10.15
C LYS A 595 14.28 -38.73 -10.79
N SER A 596 14.53 -39.80 -10.03
CA SER A 596 15.19 -40.99 -10.56
C SER A 596 14.33 -41.73 -11.58
N ILE A 597 13.00 -41.79 -11.40
CA ILE A 597 12.07 -42.32 -12.41
C ILE A 597 12.22 -41.54 -13.72
N GLU A 598 12.21 -40.21 -13.64
CA GLU A 598 12.30 -39.33 -14.80
C GLU A 598 13.69 -39.40 -15.46
N ASP A 599 14.77 -39.31 -14.68
CA ASP A 599 16.17 -39.37 -15.14
C ASP A 599 16.48 -40.63 -15.94
N PHE A 600 15.94 -41.76 -15.49
CA PHE A 600 16.13 -43.04 -16.15
C PHE A 600 15.01 -43.40 -17.12
N GLY A 601 13.98 -42.56 -17.25
CA GLY A 601 12.87 -42.72 -18.19
C GLY A 601 12.00 -43.95 -17.89
N LEU A 602 11.93 -44.40 -16.64
CA LEU A 602 11.29 -45.68 -16.27
C LEU A 602 9.82 -45.78 -16.70
N LEU A 603 9.13 -44.63 -16.75
CA LEU A 603 7.72 -44.52 -17.18
C LEU A 603 7.56 -43.81 -18.54
N SER A 604 8.66 -43.60 -19.26
CA SER A 604 8.58 -43.16 -20.65
C SER A 604 8.05 -44.31 -21.51
N SER A 605 7.12 -44.03 -22.43
CA SER A 605 6.62 -45.06 -23.36
C SER A 605 6.99 -44.74 -24.82
N PRO A 606 7.66 -45.66 -25.56
CA PRO A 606 8.14 -46.96 -25.10
C PRO A 606 9.43 -46.85 -24.25
N PHE A 607 9.49 -47.56 -23.14
CA PHE A 607 10.69 -47.69 -22.33
C PHE A 607 11.66 -48.72 -22.93
N ASP A 608 12.96 -48.42 -22.94
CA ASP A 608 14.01 -49.39 -23.30
C ASP A 608 14.76 -49.82 -22.04
N ILE A 609 14.40 -50.99 -21.51
CA ILE A 609 14.99 -51.51 -20.27
C ILE A 609 16.49 -51.78 -20.39
N SER A 610 17.02 -51.98 -21.61
CA SER A 610 18.46 -52.20 -21.85
C SER A 610 19.32 -51.04 -21.36
N THR A 611 18.74 -49.84 -21.28
CA THR A 611 19.39 -48.62 -20.81
C THR A 611 19.66 -48.61 -19.30
N LEU A 612 19.04 -49.51 -18.52
CA LEU A 612 19.22 -49.63 -17.08
C LEU A 612 20.45 -50.48 -16.73
N THR A 613 21.65 -49.92 -16.78
CA THR A 613 22.85 -50.63 -16.29
C THR A 613 22.75 -51.02 -14.82
N ASP A 614 23.58 -51.95 -14.34
CA ASP A 614 23.54 -52.39 -12.93
C ASP A 614 23.71 -51.22 -11.94
N ASP A 615 24.55 -50.24 -12.27
CA ASP A 615 24.73 -49.02 -11.46
C ASP A 615 23.46 -48.16 -11.44
N ARG A 616 22.74 -48.05 -12.57
CA ARG A 616 21.47 -47.32 -12.63
C ARG A 616 20.37 -48.02 -11.86
N ILE A 617 20.30 -49.36 -11.95
CA ILE A 617 19.37 -50.17 -11.14
C ILE A 617 19.69 -50.03 -9.65
N GLU A 618 20.96 -49.97 -9.26
CA GLU A 618 21.38 -49.75 -7.87
C GLU A 618 20.91 -48.39 -7.33
N ILE A 619 21.03 -47.33 -8.13
CA ILE A 619 20.52 -45.98 -7.78
C ILE A 619 18.99 -46.00 -7.70
N LEU A 620 18.30 -46.45 -8.75
CA LEU A 620 16.83 -46.57 -8.79
C LEU A 620 16.30 -47.35 -7.58
N SER A 621 16.80 -48.56 -7.37
CA SER A 621 16.35 -49.40 -6.26
C SER A 621 16.60 -48.78 -4.90
N THR A 622 17.64 -47.95 -4.76
CA THR A 622 17.86 -47.18 -3.53
C THR A 622 16.78 -46.12 -3.38
N ASP A 623 16.64 -45.23 -4.36
CA ASP A 623 15.76 -44.05 -4.27
C ASP A 623 14.28 -44.45 -4.16
N LEU A 624 13.84 -45.39 -4.99
CA LEU A 624 12.46 -45.90 -4.97
C LEU A 624 12.10 -46.59 -3.65
N SER A 625 13.08 -47.21 -2.96
CA SER A 625 12.82 -47.94 -1.71
C SER A 625 12.73 -47.06 -0.46
N LEU A 626 13.14 -45.79 -0.55
CA LEU A 626 13.19 -44.89 0.60
C LEU A 626 11.85 -44.17 0.85
N SER A 627 11.06 -43.93 -0.20
CA SER A 627 9.74 -43.31 -0.09
C SER A 627 8.65 -44.36 0.07
N ASN A 628 7.80 -44.22 1.08
CA ASN A 628 6.62 -45.06 1.21
C ASN A 628 5.60 -44.77 0.10
N THR A 629 5.46 -43.51 -0.30
CA THR A 629 4.61 -43.06 -1.42
C THR A 629 4.97 -43.78 -2.72
N ILE A 630 6.25 -43.76 -3.10
CA ILE A 630 6.72 -44.37 -4.35
C ILE A 630 6.57 -45.89 -4.30
N ARG A 631 6.85 -46.51 -3.15
CA ARG A 631 6.77 -47.97 -2.98
C ARG A 631 5.38 -48.54 -3.26
N ASP A 632 4.33 -47.81 -2.89
CA ASP A 632 2.95 -48.23 -3.16
C ASP A 632 2.64 -48.25 -4.67
N SER A 633 3.45 -47.55 -5.48
CA SER A 633 3.31 -47.49 -6.94
C SER A 633 4.32 -48.37 -7.70
N ILE A 634 5.20 -49.12 -7.04
CA ILE A 634 6.22 -49.93 -7.75
C ILE A 634 5.60 -51.09 -8.54
N THR A 635 4.58 -51.77 -8.01
CA THR A 635 3.89 -52.84 -8.76
C THR A 635 3.35 -52.34 -10.11
N PRO A 636 2.53 -51.27 -10.18
CA PRO A 636 2.06 -50.77 -11.47
C PRO A 636 3.20 -50.29 -12.37
N MET A 637 4.26 -49.65 -11.84
CA MET A 637 5.44 -49.30 -12.63
C MET A 637 6.10 -50.52 -13.29
N ILE A 638 6.34 -51.60 -12.52
CA ILE A 638 6.93 -52.84 -13.05
C ILE A 638 6.02 -53.47 -14.11
N LYS A 639 4.70 -53.47 -13.90
CA LYS A 639 3.75 -53.95 -14.92
C LYS A 639 3.83 -53.14 -16.21
N ASN A 640 3.97 -51.82 -16.12
CA ASN A 640 4.16 -50.95 -17.29
C ASN A 640 5.48 -51.28 -18.02
N VAL A 641 6.58 -51.39 -17.28
CA VAL A 641 7.90 -51.79 -17.82
C VAL A 641 7.82 -53.14 -18.54
N MET A 642 7.20 -54.16 -17.92
CA MET A 642 7.01 -55.48 -18.52
C MET A 642 6.18 -55.41 -19.81
N SER A 643 5.10 -54.62 -19.82
CA SER A 643 4.24 -54.42 -20.98
C SER A 643 4.99 -53.76 -22.14
N ASP A 644 5.81 -52.75 -21.87
CA ASP A 644 6.63 -52.07 -22.88
C ASP A 644 7.69 -52.99 -23.49
N GLN A 645 8.18 -53.99 -22.73
CA GLN A 645 9.07 -55.03 -23.26
C GLN A 645 8.32 -56.16 -23.98
N GLY A 646 6.99 -56.15 -23.99
CA GLY A 646 6.19 -57.22 -24.60
C GLY A 646 6.11 -58.52 -23.81
N SER A 647 6.47 -58.50 -22.51
CA SER A 647 6.45 -59.69 -21.67
C SER A 647 5.04 -60.20 -21.46
N LYS A 648 4.87 -61.53 -21.51
CA LYS A 648 3.58 -62.21 -21.33
C LYS A 648 3.31 -62.55 -19.85
N ALA A 649 4.34 -62.43 -19.00
CA ALA A 649 4.25 -62.77 -17.59
C ALA A 649 3.32 -61.79 -16.83
N VAL A 650 2.61 -62.31 -15.82
CA VAL A 650 1.68 -61.51 -15.02
C VAL A 650 2.09 -61.59 -13.55
N ILE A 651 2.56 -60.47 -13.00
CA ILE A 651 2.83 -60.35 -11.57
C ILE A 651 1.55 -60.02 -10.78
N GLN A 652 1.44 -60.60 -9.59
CA GLN A 652 0.39 -60.24 -8.64
C GLN A 652 0.58 -58.83 -8.07
N ASP A 653 -0.45 -58.29 -7.43
CA ASP A 653 -0.34 -57.02 -6.72
C ASP A 653 0.39 -57.21 -5.38
N TYR A 654 1.41 -56.39 -5.15
CA TYR A 654 2.19 -56.40 -3.91
C TYR A 654 2.01 -55.08 -3.16
N PRO A 655 1.87 -55.10 -1.82
CA PRO A 655 1.86 -53.88 -1.03
C PRO A 655 3.23 -53.20 -1.06
N GLY A 656 3.31 -51.87 -0.86
CA GLY A 656 4.60 -51.16 -0.85
C GLY A 656 5.63 -51.75 0.11
N SER A 657 5.19 -52.32 1.24
CA SER A 657 6.06 -53.00 2.20
C SER A 657 6.90 -54.15 1.61
N HIS A 658 6.44 -54.77 0.51
CA HIS A 658 7.14 -55.84 -0.22
C HIS A 658 8.38 -55.32 -0.94
N TRP A 659 8.29 -54.12 -1.52
CA TRP A 659 9.32 -53.54 -2.37
C TRP A 659 10.46 -52.97 -1.53
N THR A 660 11.37 -53.85 -1.12
CA THR A 660 12.66 -53.46 -0.54
C THR A 660 13.66 -53.13 -1.65
N LYS A 661 14.74 -52.41 -1.32
CA LYS A 661 15.85 -52.16 -2.27
C LYS A 661 16.30 -53.42 -2.99
N SER A 662 16.53 -54.51 -2.24
CA SER A 662 16.98 -55.79 -2.80
C SER A 662 15.94 -56.40 -3.75
N GLU A 663 14.66 -56.30 -3.41
CA GLU A 663 13.57 -56.82 -4.23
C GLU A 663 13.45 -56.05 -5.55
N ILE A 664 13.50 -54.71 -5.50
CA ILE A 664 13.45 -53.85 -6.68
C ILE A 664 14.65 -54.11 -7.59
N TYR A 665 15.86 -54.14 -7.01
CA TYR A 665 17.10 -54.37 -7.73
C TYR A 665 17.08 -55.68 -8.53
N HIS A 666 16.78 -56.78 -7.84
CA HIS A 666 16.81 -58.10 -8.47
C HIS A 666 15.64 -58.31 -9.44
N THR A 667 14.50 -57.65 -9.22
CA THR A 667 13.37 -57.69 -10.15
C THR A 667 13.70 -57.00 -11.47
N LEU A 668 14.11 -55.72 -11.43
CA LEU A 668 14.49 -54.96 -12.62
C LEU A 668 15.66 -55.60 -13.37
N ARG A 669 16.66 -56.09 -12.65
CA ARG A 669 17.83 -56.73 -13.26
C ARG A 669 17.49 -58.04 -13.95
N SER A 670 16.59 -58.85 -13.37
CA SER A 670 16.15 -60.09 -14.02
C SER A 670 15.40 -59.80 -15.31
N PHE A 671 14.46 -58.84 -15.29
CA PHE A 671 13.73 -58.44 -16.50
C PHE A 671 14.67 -57.91 -17.58
N ARG A 672 15.60 -57.01 -17.24
CA ARG A 672 16.56 -56.47 -18.20
C ARG A 672 17.35 -57.58 -18.89
N ILE A 673 17.89 -58.53 -18.12
CA ILE A 673 18.70 -59.60 -18.70
C ILE A 673 17.85 -60.50 -19.60
N VAL A 674 16.60 -60.78 -19.23
CA VAL A 674 15.72 -61.64 -20.03
C VAL A 674 15.30 -60.97 -21.34
N THR A 675 14.95 -59.68 -21.32
CA THR A 675 14.33 -59.04 -22.48
C THR A 675 15.30 -58.26 -23.37
N ALA A 676 16.49 -57.91 -22.86
CA ALA A 676 17.43 -57.03 -23.56
C ALA A 676 18.85 -57.58 -23.71
N GLU A 677 19.18 -58.70 -23.06
CA GLU A 677 20.50 -59.30 -23.14
C GLU A 677 20.39 -60.76 -23.61
N ASP A 678 21.40 -61.25 -24.33
CA ASP A 678 21.49 -62.68 -24.62
C ASP A 678 21.89 -63.40 -23.32
N ILE A 679 20.99 -64.23 -22.78
CA ILE A 679 21.16 -64.92 -21.50
C ILE A 679 22.33 -65.93 -21.53
N LEU A 680 22.74 -66.39 -22.72
CA LEU A 680 23.81 -67.36 -22.91
C LEU A 680 25.17 -66.72 -23.13
N LEU A 681 25.24 -65.41 -23.44
CA LEU A 681 26.50 -64.68 -23.55
C LEU A 681 27.13 -64.40 -22.18
N ASP A 682 28.46 -64.41 -22.17
CA ASP A 682 29.30 -64.11 -21.00
C ASP A 682 28.82 -64.81 -19.71
N ASN A 683 28.59 -64.04 -18.65
CA ASN A 683 28.12 -64.47 -17.34
C ASN A 683 26.65 -64.08 -17.07
N ASN A 684 25.88 -63.73 -18.10
CA ASN A 684 24.50 -63.26 -17.95
C ASN A 684 23.60 -64.30 -17.31
N SER A 685 23.66 -65.55 -17.76
CA SER A 685 23.01 -66.70 -17.11
C SER A 685 23.30 -66.83 -15.61
N ASP A 686 24.56 -66.66 -15.21
CA ASP A 686 24.99 -66.72 -13.82
C ASP A 686 24.47 -65.55 -12.97
N ILE A 687 24.35 -64.36 -13.59
CA ILE A 687 23.80 -63.15 -12.96
C ILE A 687 22.27 -63.22 -12.88
N LEU A 688 21.63 -63.74 -13.92
CA LEU A 688 20.18 -63.94 -14.02
C LEU A 688 19.74 -64.96 -12.96
N ALA A 689 20.37 -66.13 -12.90
CA ALA A 689 20.10 -67.14 -11.88
C ALA A 689 20.19 -66.57 -10.45
N HIS A 690 21.20 -65.73 -10.21
CA HIS A 690 21.40 -65.07 -8.92
C HIS A 690 20.33 -64.02 -8.60
N SER A 691 19.84 -63.30 -9.61
CA SER A 691 18.84 -62.25 -9.42
C SER A 691 17.44 -62.84 -9.27
N MET A 692 17.09 -63.80 -10.12
CA MET A 692 15.82 -64.53 -10.05
C MET A 692 15.63 -65.22 -8.69
N SER A 693 16.68 -65.89 -8.17
CA SER A 693 16.59 -66.60 -6.89
C SER A 693 16.37 -65.69 -5.68
N ARG A 694 16.61 -64.38 -5.82
CA ARG A 694 16.51 -63.38 -4.75
C ARG A 694 15.33 -62.43 -4.85
N SER A 695 14.63 -62.39 -5.99
CA SER A 695 13.41 -61.62 -6.14
C SER A 695 12.20 -62.51 -5.89
N VAL A 696 11.42 -62.20 -4.86
CA VAL A 696 10.18 -62.93 -4.56
C VAL A 696 9.17 -62.75 -5.69
N THR A 697 9.14 -61.57 -6.31
CA THR A 697 8.30 -61.23 -7.46
C THR A 697 8.65 -62.11 -8.65
N VAL A 698 9.93 -62.17 -9.03
CA VAL A 698 10.39 -62.98 -10.17
C VAL A 698 10.19 -64.47 -9.90
N ASN A 699 10.39 -64.93 -8.66
CA ASN A 699 10.10 -66.31 -8.28
C ASN A 699 8.63 -66.70 -8.52
N SER A 700 7.69 -65.77 -8.35
CA SER A 700 6.27 -66.04 -8.60
C SER A 700 5.90 -66.25 -10.08
N ILE A 701 6.76 -65.78 -10.99
CA ILE A 701 6.57 -65.85 -12.45
C ILE A 701 7.74 -66.54 -13.17
N THR A 702 8.57 -67.31 -12.44
CA THR A 702 9.82 -67.83 -12.99
C THR A 702 9.62 -68.73 -14.19
N LYS A 703 8.54 -69.51 -14.21
CA LYS A 703 8.18 -70.33 -15.37
C LYS A 703 7.99 -69.46 -16.62
N ASP A 704 7.05 -68.53 -16.57
CA ASP A 704 6.71 -67.64 -17.68
C ASP A 704 7.94 -66.86 -18.17
N LEU A 705 8.77 -66.38 -17.23
CA LEU A 705 9.96 -65.60 -17.55
C LEU A 705 11.08 -66.47 -18.18
N LEU A 706 11.24 -67.72 -17.76
CA LEU A 706 12.19 -68.66 -18.38
C LEU A 706 11.72 -69.11 -19.75
N GLU A 707 10.43 -69.39 -19.92
CA GLU A 707 9.86 -69.74 -21.22
C GLU A 707 10.04 -68.58 -22.22
N GLU A 708 9.79 -67.34 -21.79
CA GLU A 708 10.06 -66.14 -22.59
C GLU A 708 11.54 -66.01 -22.96
N ALA A 709 12.45 -66.21 -22.00
CA ALA A 709 13.89 -66.13 -22.24
C ALA A 709 14.42 -67.22 -23.20
N ILE A 710 13.73 -68.36 -23.32
CA ILE A 710 14.11 -69.49 -24.18
C ILE A 710 13.46 -69.38 -25.56
N GLU A 711 12.28 -68.74 -25.68
CA GLU A 711 11.53 -68.56 -26.93
C GLU A 711 12.40 -67.95 -28.05
N ASP A 712 13.36 -67.10 -27.69
CA ASP A 712 14.26 -66.39 -28.62
C ASP A 712 15.29 -67.28 -29.34
N TYR A 713 15.54 -68.52 -28.89
CA TYR A 713 16.56 -69.41 -29.48
C TYR A 713 16.02 -70.39 -30.54
N ASP A 714 14.73 -70.29 -30.90
CA ASP A 714 14.06 -71.05 -31.99
C ASP A 714 14.41 -72.55 -32.02
N TYR A 715 14.32 -73.21 -30.86
CA TYR A 715 14.60 -74.64 -30.74
C TYR A 715 13.50 -75.50 -31.38
N GLU A 716 13.92 -76.61 -32.01
CA GLU A 716 13.00 -77.54 -32.67
C GLU A 716 12.11 -78.32 -31.69
N ILE A 717 12.49 -78.33 -30.41
CA ILE A 717 11.69 -78.84 -29.29
C ILE A 717 11.37 -77.72 -28.31
N GLU A 718 10.16 -77.76 -27.75
CA GLU A 718 9.77 -76.90 -26.64
C GLU A 718 10.41 -77.42 -25.33
N ILE A 719 11.24 -76.59 -24.69
CA ILE A 719 11.80 -76.91 -23.37
C ILE A 719 10.74 -76.57 -22.32
N VAL A 720 10.17 -77.59 -21.68
CA VAL A 720 9.15 -77.44 -20.63
C VAL A 720 9.80 -77.07 -19.31
N VAL A 721 9.40 -75.95 -18.71
CA VAL A 721 9.88 -75.50 -17.39
C VAL A 721 8.99 -76.06 -16.26
N LEU A 722 9.59 -76.46 -15.14
CA LEU A 722 8.86 -77.06 -14.01
C LEU A 722 8.04 -76.02 -13.24
N GLU A 723 6.73 -76.24 -13.15
CA GLU A 723 5.80 -75.30 -12.49
C GLU A 723 5.88 -75.32 -10.95
N ASN A 724 6.38 -76.39 -10.33
CA ASN A 724 6.39 -76.56 -8.86
C ASN A 724 7.80 -76.66 -8.25
N GLU A 725 8.85 -76.27 -8.99
CA GLU A 725 10.22 -76.28 -8.45
C GLU A 725 10.50 -75.00 -7.64
N GLU A 726 11.23 -75.13 -6.53
CA GLU A 726 11.62 -73.98 -5.71
C GLU A 726 12.85 -73.31 -6.32
N TYR A 727 12.63 -72.29 -7.15
CA TYR A 727 13.69 -71.49 -7.77
C TYR A 727 14.22 -70.35 -6.87
N ALA A 728 13.70 -70.24 -5.64
CA ALA A 728 14.12 -69.26 -4.65
C ALA A 728 15.32 -69.73 -3.81
N GLY A 729 16.12 -68.77 -3.34
CA GLY A 729 17.23 -69.02 -2.41
C GLY A 729 18.40 -69.80 -3.01
N GLU A 730 19.30 -70.29 -2.16
CA GLU A 730 20.55 -70.93 -2.61
C GLU A 730 20.31 -72.21 -3.43
N ALA A 731 19.32 -73.03 -3.04
CA ALA A 731 18.97 -74.24 -3.77
C ALA A 731 18.38 -73.93 -5.15
N GLY A 732 17.51 -72.91 -5.24
CA GLY A 732 16.95 -72.44 -6.48
C GLY A 732 17.99 -71.79 -7.40
N GLU A 733 18.91 -70.99 -6.86
CA GLU A 733 20.03 -70.43 -7.62
C GLU A 733 20.90 -71.52 -8.25
N LEU A 734 21.17 -72.61 -7.50
CA LEU A 734 21.94 -73.74 -8.03
C LEU A 734 21.19 -74.43 -9.18
N GLU A 735 19.89 -74.66 -9.05
CA GLU A 735 19.07 -75.24 -10.12
C GLU A 735 19.04 -74.33 -11.35
N LEU A 736 18.85 -73.01 -11.19
CA LEU A 736 18.85 -72.04 -12.29
C LEU A 736 20.21 -71.99 -13.00
N ARG A 737 21.32 -71.98 -12.26
CA ARG A 737 22.68 -72.05 -12.84
C ARG A 737 22.89 -73.34 -13.62
N SER A 738 22.42 -74.47 -13.09
CA SER A 738 22.46 -75.76 -13.78
C SER A 738 21.60 -75.75 -15.05
N LEU A 739 20.40 -75.16 -14.99
CA LEU A 739 19.49 -75.03 -16.13
C LEU A 739 20.14 -74.21 -17.25
N PHE A 740 20.60 -72.99 -16.95
CA PHE A 740 21.21 -72.15 -17.97
C PHE A 740 22.53 -72.72 -18.49
N ARG A 741 23.33 -73.42 -17.67
CA ARG A 741 24.52 -74.13 -18.14
C ARG A 741 24.16 -75.21 -19.15
N ALA A 742 23.11 -75.98 -18.89
CA ALA A 742 22.62 -77.00 -19.79
C ALA A 742 22.05 -76.41 -21.09
N ILE A 743 21.27 -75.32 -21.03
CA ILE A 743 20.79 -74.60 -22.22
C ILE A 743 21.98 -74.04 -23.03
N LYS A 744 22.99 -73.47 -22.36
CA LYS A 744 24.23 -73.01 -23.01
C LYS A 744 24.97 -74.15 -23.71
N SER A 745 25.01 -75.33 -23.10
CA SER A 745 25.59 -76.54 -23.69
C SER A 745 24.80 -76.98 -24.93
N ILE A 746 23.46 -76.97 -24.85
CA ILE A 746 22.56 -77.24 -25.97
C ILE A 746 22.83 -76.29 -27.14
N ASN A 747 22.90 -74.98 -26.86
CA ASN A 747 23.06 -73.95 -27.88
C ASN A 747 24.47 -73.98 -28.51
N ASN A 748 25.53 -74.04 -27.70
CA ASN A 748 26.91 -74.01 -28.17
C ASN A 748 27.28 -75.21 -29.06
N HIS A 749 26.63 -76.35 -28.83
CA HIS A 749 26.83 -77.56 -29.59
C HIS A 749 25.75 -77.79 -30.64
N CYS A 750 24.82 -76.84 -30.82
CA CYS A 750 23.70 -76.91 -31.75
C CYS A 750 22.89 -78.22 -31.61
N LEU A 751 22.72 -78.73 -30.37
CA LEU A 751 22.14 -80.07 -30.14
C LEU A 751 20.69 -80.20 -30.61
N LEU A 752 20.00 -79.07 -30.76
CA LEU A 752 18.61 -78.99 -31.21
C LEU A 752 18.47 -78.40 -32.62
N ASP A 753 19.58 -78.26 -33.36
CA ASP A 753 19.57 -77.80 -34.75
C ASP A 753 19.29 -78.99 -35.69
N PRO A 754 18.42 -78.84 -36.69
CA PRO A 754 18.09 -79.91 -37.65
C PRO A 754 19.29 -80.36 -38.51
N THR A 755 20.39 -79.60 -38.52
CA THR A 755 21.65 -79.94 -39.21
C THR A 755 22.72 -80.53 -38.29
N PHE A 756 22.37 -80.79 -37.03
CA PHE A 756 23.29 -81.36 -36.05
C PHE A 756 23.75 -82.77 -36.45
N GLU A 757 25.07 -82.98 -36.43
CA GLU A 757 25.69 -84.29 -36.65
C GLU A 757 26.41 -84.74 -35.38
N VAL A 758 25.93 -85.82 -34.74
CA VAL A 758 26.56 -86.34 -33.52
C VAL A 758 28.01 -86.82 -33.78
N ALA A 759 28.33 -87.18 -35.02
CA ALA A 759 29.66 -87.59 -35.46
C ALA A 759 30.76 -86.53 -35.22
N VAL A 760 30.42 -85.24 -35.21
CA VAL A 760 31.39 -84.13 -35.07
C VAL A 760 31.79 -83.80 -33.63
N LEU A 761 31.11 -84.38 -32.63
CA LEU A 761 31.43 -84.12 -31.23
C LEU A 761 32.70 -84.87 -30.79
N GLU A 762 33.64 -84.20 -30.12
CA GLU A 762 34.78 -84.84 -29.47
C GLU A 762 34.36 -85.49 -28.13
N ASP A 763 35.08 -86.54 -27.69
CA ASP A 763 34.69 -87.28 -26.46
C ASP A 763 34.72 -86.38 -25.20
N GLU A 764 35.58 -85.36 -25.18
CA GLU A 764 35.63 -84.34 -24.13
C GLU A 764 34.38 -83.44 -24.14
N HIS A 765 33.87 -83.08 -25.33
CA HIS A 765 32.60 -82.36 -25.45
C HIS A 765 31.41 -83.22 -25.01
N ILE A 766 31.41 -84.53 -25.31
CA ILE A 766 30.35 -85.44 -24.87
C ILE A 766 30.33 -85.55 -23.33
N ASP A 767 31.50 -85.61 -22.66
CA ASP A 767 31.56 -85.61 -21.20
C ASP A 767 31.04 -84.29 -20.59
N GLY A 768 31.39 -83.16 -21.20
CA GLY A 768 30.89 -81.83 -20.83
C GLY A 768 29.38 -81.72 -20.97
N ILE A 769 28.84 -81.99 -22.16
CA ILE A 769 27.40 -82.00 -22.46
C ILE A 769 26.64 -82.88 -21.47
N SER A 770 27.12 -84.11 -21.24
CA SER A 770 26.45 -85.06 -20.34
C SER A 770 26.44 -84.58 -18.90
N THR A 771 27.49 -83.88 -18.47
CA THR A 771 27.56 -83.25 -17.14
C THR A 771 26.56 -82.11 -17.02
N ASP A 772 26.51 -81.24 -18.01
CA ASP A 772 25.64 -80.06 -18.00
C ASP A 772 24.16 -80.48 -18.02
N LEU A 773 23.79 -81.33 -18.99
CA LEU A 773 22.43 -81.83 -19.19
C LEU A 773 21.87 -82.60 -17.99
N SER A 774 22.68 -83.42 -17.32
CA SER A 774 22.22 -84.20 -16.15
C SER A 774 22.10 -83.35 -14.87
N SER A 775 22.68 -82.15 -14.84
CA SER A 775 22.79 -81.35 -13.62
C SER A 775 21.49 -80.61 -13.25
N SER A 776 20.68 -80.21 -14.22
CA SER A 776 19.40 -79.52 -14.00
C SER A 776 18.24 -80.51 -13.90
N LYS A 777 17.41 -80.38 -12.86
CA LYS A 777 16.14 -81.12 -12.76
C LYS A 777 15.22 -80.79 -13.93
N THR A 778 15.15 -79.51 -14.30
CA THR A 778 14.31 -79.01 -15.39
C THR A 778 14.74 -79.58 -16.74
N ILE A 779 16.05 -79.69 -17.01
CA ILE A 779 16.51 -80.32 -18.27
C ILE A 779 16.27 -81.82 -18.28
N ARG A 780 16.41 -82.53 -17.15
CA ARG A 780 16.22 -83.98 -17.13
C ARG A 780 14.85 -84.46 -17.63
N ILE A 781 13.79 -83.70 -17.36
CA ILE A 781 12.45 -84.02 -17.89
C ILE A 781 12.34 -83.78 -19.40
N ASN A 782 13.15 -82.88 -19.95
CA ASN A 782 13.19 -82.60 -21.37
C ASN A 782 14.16 -83.53 -22.13
N LEU A 783 14.97 -84.35 -21.43
CA LEU A 783 16.05 -85.12 -22.06
C LEU A 783 15.55 -86.16 -23.05
N ASN A 784 14.38 -86.76 -22.85
CA ASN A 784 13.79 -87.66 -23.83
C ASN A 784 13.62 -86.95 -25.18
N ALA A 785 13.10 -85.72 -25.16
CA ALA A 785 12.90 -84.91 -26.35
C ALA A 785 14.23 -84.42 -26.94
N VAL A 786 15.16 -83.95 -26.11
CA VAL A 786 16.51 -83.50 -26.54
C VAL A 786 17.25 -84.65 -27.23
N VAL A 787 17.29 -85.84 -26.62
CA VAL A 787 17.99 -87.01 -27.18
C VAL A 787 17.30 -87.50 -28.45
N ASN A 788 15.96 -87.55 -28.48
CA ASN A 788 15.24 -87.91 -29.71
C ASN A 788 15.51 -86.92 -30.85
N ASN A 789 15.65 -85.62 -30.57
CA ASN A 789 16.00 -84.64 -31.60
C ASN A 789 17.43 -84.86 -32.12
N MET A 790 18.39 -85.08 -31.23
CA MET A 790 19.79 -85.34 -31.59
C MET A 790 19.98 -86.56 -32.51
N VAL A 791 19.00 -87.46 -32.60
CA VAL A 791 19.04 -88.68 -33.43
C VAL A 791 18.00 -88.70 -34.55
N GLY A 792 17.19 -87.64 -34.67
CA GLY A 792 15.96 -87.56 -35.46
C GLY A 792 16.16 -87.28 -36.95
N GLY A 793 17.07 -87.97 -37.64
CA GLY A 793 17.10 -88.00 -39.10
C GLY A 793 16.00 -88.91 -39.66
N GLU A 794 14.91 -88.32 -40.17
CA GLU A 794 13.77 -88.97 -40.85
C GLU A 794 13.14 -90.21 -40.12
N GLY A 795 12.47 -89.97 -38.99
CA GLY A 795 11.33 -90.81 -38.56
C GLY A 795 11.60 -91.96 -37.58
N TYR A 796 12.61 -91.85 -36.72
CA TYR A 796 12.89 -92.83 -35.64
C TYR A 796 12.80 -92.17 -34.25
N ASP A 797 11.80 -92.54 -33.45
CA ASP A 797 11.79 -92.26 -32.00
C ASP A 797 12.64 -93.34 -31.31
N PHE A 798 13.88 -93.01 -30.94
CA PHE A 798 14.79 -93.97 -30.29
C PHE A 798 14.33 -94.32 -28.87
N ILE A 799 13.65 -93.38 -28.20
CA ILE A 799 13.20 -93.50 -26.81
C ILE A 799 11.69 -93.64 -26.78
N GLU A 800 11.21 -94.67 -26.08
CA GLU A 800 9.77 -94.90 -25.95
C GLU A 800 9.09 -93.72 -25.21
N PRO A 801 7.86 -93.32 -25.59
CA PRO A 801 7.13 -92.19 -24.98
C PRO A 801 6.87 -92.27 -23.46
N ASN A 802 7.16 -93.41 -22.83
CA ASN A 802 6.98 -93.65 -21.39
C ASN A 802 8.29 -93.96 -20.66
N TYR A 803 9.44 -93.61 -21.24
CA TYR A 803 10.73 -93.77 -20.57
C TYR A 803 10.81 -92.83 -19.36
N ASP A 804 11.09 -93.39 -18.18
CA ASP A 804 11.17 -92.62 -16.94
C ASP A 804 12.34 -91.64 -17.00
N GLU A 805 12.01 -90.35 -17.12
CA GLU A 805 12.95 -89.24 -17.21
C GLU A 805 13.86 -89.12 -15.97
N SER A 806 13.46 -89.72 -14.83
CA SER A 806 14.29 -89.76 -13.63
C SER A 806 15.51 -90.67 -13.75
N HIS A 807 15.58 -91.50 -14.80
CA HIS A 807 16.73 -92.37 -15.01
C HIS A 807 17.94 -91.61 -15.54
N TRP A 808 17.81 -90.57 -16.37
CA TRP A 808 18.95 -89.88 -17.01
C TRP A 808 20.07 -89.42 -16.06
N SER A 809 21.07 -90.27 -15.85
CA SER A 809 22.33 -89.94 -15.20
C SER A 809 23.36 -89.43 -16.20
N LYS A 810 24.43 -88.77 -15.71
CA LYS A 810 25.56 -88.34 -16.55
C LYS A 810 26.08 -89.50 -17.42
N ASP A 811 26.29 -90.68 -16.81
CA ASP A 811 26.84 -91.84 -17.50
C ASP A 811 25.90 -92.35 -18.59
N GLU A 812 24.59 -92.36 -18.35
CA GLU A 812 23.62 -92.78 -19.36
C GLU A 812 23.54 -91.80 -20.52
N ILE A 813 23.56 -90.48 -20.27
CA ILE A 813 23.62 -89.48 -21.34
C ILE A 813 24.91 -89.65 -22.15
N TYR A 814 26.05 -89.80 -21.46
CA TYR A 814 27.37 -89.96 -22.09
C TYR A 814 27.44 -91.18 -22.99
N TYR A 815 27.04 -92.35 -22.49
CA TYR A 815 27.07 -93.58 -23.25
C TYR A 815 26.03 -93.59 -24.37
N THR A 816 24.89 -92.91 -24.19
CA THR A 816 23.87 -92.77 -25.22
C THR A 816 24.38 -91.93 -26.40
N ILE A 817 24.90 -90.72 -26.15
CA ILE A 817 25.50 -89.86 -27.19
C ILE A 817 26.71 -90.56 -27.85
N SER A 818 27.58 -91.18 -27.05
CA SER A 818 28.76 -91.92 -27.56
C SER A 818 28.37 -93.12 -28.44
N ALA A 819 27.29 -93.83 -28.09
CA ALA A 819 26.77 -94.91 -28.91
C ALA A 819 26.28 -94.39 -30.26
N PHE A 820 25.55 -93.26 -30.29
CA PHE A 820 25.09 -92.65 -31.54
C PHE A 820 26.23 -92.18 -32.42
N LYS A 821 27.25 -91.54 -31.85
CA LYS A 821 28.48 -91.18 -32.57
C LYS A 821 29.12 -92.39 -33.26
N LEU A 822 29.09 -93.58 -32.65
CA LEU A 822 29.60 -94.82 -33.27
C LEU A 822 28.71 -95.35 -34.40
N PHE A 823 27.40 -95.13 -34.33
CA PHE A 823 26.46 -95.55 -35.36
C PHE A 823 26.49 -94.63 -36.59
N ASP A 824 26.62 -93.31 -36.37
CA ASP A 824 26.63 -92.28 -37.42
C ASP A 824 27.92 -92.33 -38.28
N VAL A 825 29.06 -92.70 -37.68
CA VAL A 825 30.36 -92.87 -38.39
C VAL A 825 30.41 -94.15 -39.27
N ASN A 826 29.42 -95.04 -39.18
CA ASN A 826 29.38 -96.33 -39.89
C ASN A 826 28.23 -96.47 -40.92
N VAL A 827 27.59 -95.37 -41.33
CA VAL A 827 26.58 -95.31 -42.41
C VAL A 827 27.11 -94.60 -43.64
#